data_AF-A0A0C3IMG5-F1
#
_entry.id   AF-A0A0C3IMG5-F1
#
_cell.length_a   1.000
_cell.length_b   1.000
_cell.length_c   1.000
_cell.angle_alpha   90.00
_cell.angle_beta   90.00
_cell.angle_gamma   90.00
#
_symmetry.space_group_name_H-M   'P 1'
#
loop_
_entity.id
_entity.type
_entity.pdbx_description
1 polymer ?
#
loop_
_entity_poly.entity_id
_entity_poly.type
_entity_poly.pdbx_seq_one_letter_code
_entity_poly.pdbx_strand_id
1 'polypeptide(L)'
;MARPTSVAMSLQQLEGVADLSSLSPITDDAVVACLRERFMADTIYTALGPPALVVLNPHKYVSSNADSVLHKYAAEYRDTSPGKSRLPPHIFQLANNAYYHMRRTAQDQSILFSGETASGKSENRRLAIKTLLELSVSNPGKKGAKLVHQVPAAEFVIESFGNARTLFNPNASRFGKYTELQFTDRGRLCGIKTLDYYLERNRVASIPSGERNFHIFYYLVAGASLEERQHLHLQEKVHYRYLGQRSAGARPNAVRDDDAHRFEQLKVALKTIGLSKRHVAQTCQLIAAILHLGNLEFTIDRARDVDAAVVRNVDTLALVAEFLGVQPSALENALSYKTKLVKKELCTVFLDPDGASDNRDDLAKTLYSLLFAWLNEHVNQRLCRDDFDTFIGLFDLPGPQNMTGRSNSLDQFCINFANERLHHFIQQRLFESHVDEYQSEGISKYVPPISYFDNSECVRLFQNKPGGLIHIMDDQARRSHKKTDHTMVDAFAKRWGNHSSFKLGSGLDRSGFPTFTVCHFNGPVTYSSEAFLERNLDALNPDFVALLRGTAAGAGLGDGAEGAGSINPFVKGLFSGKAIATQAHPKSEDMIVAAQQPVKPMRAPSTRRKNTVRRMPRDNAATGTTPPIVEEEREDEDVTTSQNTGTPCVAGEFRAALDTLFETLGDTHNWFVFCINPNDSQLPNQLEGRSVKGQVRSSGLVEVAKRNACVFEVGMAPDEFCQRYRDPMGKVLLGDGNETPAERIERMRVALGLGETDVVLGQHKVFLSQAAFHALEDYLRAADVEEQKRNRMREAEVEAGLDARSGGDPYAPYLTPSAVGADESAYANAYGDQAPLVGRGSSFHREYDEEYDEAKTVQSDEFDGRSRLTSDRDDSNSNYGTESYAPSRNMFHNADKEGLMPKETLPGEILEGETTEIVKESSARRRWVMLCWMLTWWIPSPFLKWFGRMKREDVRQAWREKLALNMVIWLICACAVFVIAVLGLVICPTQHVFSTSELASHSYQNNPNNVYTSIRGEVFDLTAVAATHQRVVSVVSTKSVLQYGGMASDAIFPVQVSALCNGVSGSVSPWVTLDSANNTDPNAQYHDFRAFTNDSRPDWYFESMTIMR
;
A
#
# COMPACT_ATOMS: atom_id res chain seq x y z
N MET A 1 14.99 69.55 -20.99
CA MET A 1 15.12 68.62 -19.85
C MET A 1 14.25 67.41 -20.14
N ALA A 2 14.87 66.31 -20.56
CA ALA A 2 14.20 65.09 -20.99
C ALA A 2 13.71 64.28 -19.79
N ARG A 3 12.44 63.87 -19.81
CA ARG A 3 11.90 62.78 -18.98
C ARG A 3 12.37 61.46 -19.58
N PRO A 4 12.81 60.46 -18.79
CA PRO A 4 13.11 59.15 -19.33
C PRO A 4 11.77 58.46 -19.67
N THR A 5 11.59 58.19 -20.96
CA THR A 5 10.59 57.30 -21.52
C THR A 5 10.77 55.90 -20.94
N SER A 6 9.84 55.45 -20.10
CA SER A 6 9.70 54.03 -19.81
C SER A 6 9.28 53.34 -21.10
N VAL A 7 10.12 52.42 -21.59
CA VAL A 7 9.78 51.53 -22.69
C VAL A 7 8.60 50.67 -22.24
N ALA A 8 7.39 51.08 -22.62
CA ALA A 8 6.23 50.20 -22.59
C ALA A 8 6.50 49.10 -23.61
N MET A 9 6.78 47.88 -23.14
CA MET A 9 6.75 46.70 -24.00
C MET A 9 5.40 46.68 -24.72
N SER A 10 5.43 46.63 -26.05
CA SER A 10 4.22 46.62 -26.86
C SER A 10 3.38 45.39 -26.54
N LEU A 11 2.08 45.60 -26.27
CA LEU A 11 1.06 44.59 -25.95
C LEU A 11 0.94 43.40 -26.94
N GLN A 12 1.57 43.45 -28.11
CA GLN A 12 1.62 42.34 -29.08
C GLN A 12 2.80 41.36 -28.89
N GLN A 13 3.77 41.67 -28.02
CA GLN A 13 4.98 40.84 -27.87
C GLN A 13 4.85 39.71 -26.84
N LEU A 14 3.93 39.80 -25.86
CA LEU A 14 3.87 38.86 -24.73
C LEU A 14 3.06 37.59 -25.03
N GLU A 15 2.02 37.65 -25.87
CA GLU A 15 1.25 36.49 -26.33
C GLU A 15 2.14 35.40 -26.98
N GLY A 16 3.12 35.83 -27.79
CA GLY A 16 4.06 34.95 -28.48
C GLY A 16 5.15 34.33 -27.61
N VAL A 17 5.27 34.71 -26.33
CA VAL A 17 6.31 34.18 -25.44
C VAL A 17 5.93 32.78 -24.98
N ALA A 18 6.56 31.77 -25.57
CA ALA A 18 6.33 30.36 -25.24
C ALA A 18 7.04 29.93 -23.94
N ASP A 19 8.10 30.61 -23.52
CA ASP A 19 8.91 30.25 -22.35
C ASP A 19 9.11 31.45 -21.41
N LEU A 20 8.65 31.32 -20.17
CA LEU A 20 8.77 32.37 -19.15
C LEU A 20 10.23 32.69 -18.77
N SER A 21 11.16 31.76 -18.98
CA SER A 21 12.60 31.98 -18.72
C SER A 21 13.22 33.00 -19.71
N SER A 22 12.57 33.22 -20.86
CA SER A 22 13.01 34.17 -21.89
C SER A 22 12.53 35.62 -21.67
N LEU A 23 11.68 35.86 -20.66
CA LEU A 23 11.14 37.18 -20.35
C LEU A 23 12.25 38.14 -19.88
N SER A 24 12.17 39.41 -20.30
CA SER A 24 13.11 40.44 -19.86
C SER A 24 12.39 41.77 -19.64
N PRO A 25 12.15 42.22 -18.40
CA PRO A 25 12.54 41.61 -17.12
C PRO A 25 11.57 40.52 -16.62
N ILE A 26 12.10 39.49 -15.95
CA ILE A 26 11.29 38.46 -15.26
C ILE A 26 10.77 39.03 -13.92
N THR A 27 9.53 39.52 -13.92
CA THR A 27 8.82 40.06 -12.73
C THR A 27 7.44 39.44 -12.58
N ASP A 28 6.86 39.50 -11.38
CA ASP A 28 5.49 39.00 -11.12
C ASP A 28 4.48 39.53 -12.14
N ASP A 29 4.51 40.85 -12.40
CA ASP A 29 3.54 41.50 -13.29
C ASP A 29 3.75 41.10 -14.75
N ALA A 30 4.99 40.92 -15.19
CA ALA A 30 5.30 40.43 -16.53
C ALA A 30 4.85 38.98 -16.73
N VAL A 31 5.11 38.10 -15.75
CA VAL A 31 4.68 36.70 -15.80
C VAL A 31 3.14 36.60 -15.80
N VAL A 32 2.46 37.32 -14.91
CA VAL A 32 0.99 37.33 -14.86
C VAL A 32 0.38 37.90 -16.15
N ALA A 33 0.96 38.96 -16.72
CA ALA A 33 0.50 39.52 -17.98
C ALA A 33 0.63 38.52 -19.14
N CYS A 34 1.80 37.87 -19.26
CA CYS A 34 2.05 36.83 -20.25
C CYS A 34 1.07 35.65 -20.13
N LEU A 35 0.93 35.08 -18.92
CA LEU A 35 0.00 33.99 -18.66
C LEU A 35 -1.45 34.38 -18.97
N ARG A 36 -1.84 35.61 -18.65
CA ARG A 36 -3.19 36.13 -18.94
C ARG A 36 -3.45 36.24 -20.44
N GLU A 37 -2.53 36.84 -21.20
CA GLU A 37 -2.72 37.00 -22.65
C GLU A 37 -2.77 35.64 -23.36
N ARG A 38 -1.87 34.72 -23.02
CA ARG A 38 -1.86 33.35 -23.55
C ARG A 38 -3.14 32.60 -23.21
N PHE A 39 -3.63 32.72 -21.97
CA PHE A 39 -4.90 32.13 -21.55
C PHE A 39 -6.10 32.67 -22.34
N MET A 40 -6.14 33.98 -22.59
CA MET A 40 -7.21 34.59 -23.40
C MET A 40 -7.15 34.18 -24.87
N ALA A 41 -5.98 33.76 -25.35
CA ALA A 41 -5.76 33.16 -26.67
C ALA A 41 -5.93 31.62 -26.69
N ASP A 42 -6.56 31.03 -25.67
CA ASP A 42 -6.75 29.58 -25.50
C ASP A 42 -5.44 28.75 -25.49
N THR A 43 -4.31 29.41 -25.21
CA THR A 43 -3.00 28.79 -25.07
C THR A 43 -2.67 28.59 -23.59
N ILE A 44 -3.04 27.43 -23.05
CA ILE A 44 -2.97 27.16 -21.60
C ILE A 44 -1.60 26.69 -21.09
N TYR A 45 -0.72 26.25 -21.99
CA TYR A 45 0.60 25.72 -21.67
C TYR A 45 1.70 26.74 -21.93
N THR A 46 2.59 26.96 -20.96
CA THR A 46 3.74 27.85 -21.10
C THR A 46 4.98 27.19 -20.46
N ALA A 47 6.10 27.14 -21.17
CA ALA A 47 7.33 26.57 -20.65
C ALA A 47 7.92 27.45 -19.53
N LEU A 48 8.64 26.80 -18.62
CA LEU A 48 9.38 27.42 -17.54
C LEU A 48 10.80 26.88 -17.58
N GLY A 49 11.49 27.12 -18.70
CA GLY A 49 12.71 26.41 -19.10
C GLY A 49 12.48 24.92 -19.41
N PRO A 50 13.57 24.12 -19.54
CA PRO A 50 13.46 22.75 -20.00
C PRO A 50 12.75 21.74 -19.06
N PRO A 51 12.95 21.77 -17.72
CA PRO A 51 12.43 20.72 -16.84
C PRO A 51 11.04 21.04 -16.27
N ALA A 52 10.48 22.23 -16.54
CA ALA A 52 9.25 22.70 -15.90
C ALA A 52 8.24 23.31 -16.87
N LEU A 53 6.96 23.14 -16.54
CA LEU A 53 5.81 23.63 -17.31
C LEU A 53 4.80 24.34 -16.40
N VAL A 54 4.26 25.46 -16.86
CA VAL A 54 3.12 26.15 -16.23
C VAL A 54 1.86 25.89 -17.05
N VAL A 55 0.78 25.53 -16.36
CA VAL A 55 -0.52 25.21 -16.96
C VAL A 55 -1.63 26.00 -16.27
N LEU A 56 -2.48 26.69 -17.04
CA LEU A 56 -3.70 27.32 -16.52
C LEU A 56 -4.91 26.43 -16.83
N ASN A 57 -5.74 26.12 -15.83
CA ASN A 57 -6.92 25.29 -16.08
C ASN A 57 -7.98 26.05 -16.90
N PRO A 58 -8.32 25.63 -18.13
CA PRO A 58 -9.32 26.30 -18.95
C PRO A 58 -10.77 26.14 -18.45
N HIS A 59 -11.06 25.18 -17.55
CA HIS A 59 -12.42 24.80 -17.13
C HIS A 59 -13.36 24.42 -18.30
N LYS A 60 -12.77 24.05 -19.45
CA LYS A 60 -13.44 23.56 -20.65
C LYS A 60 -12.52 22.59 -21.38
N TYR A 61 -13.08 21.83 -22.31
CA TYR A 61 -12.28 21.11 -23.29
C TYR A 61 -11.49 22.09 -24.17
N VAL A 62 -10.22 21.79 -24.44
CA VAL A 62 -9.35 22.54 -25.36
C VAL A 62 -8.82 21.60 -26.42
N SER A 63 -8.90 22.02 -27.68
CA SER A 63 -8.46 21.22 -28.84
C SER A 63 -6.98 20.89 -28.84
N SER A 64 -6.14 21.64 -28.11
CA SER A 64 -4.72 21.34 -27.89
C SER A 64 -4.53 19.97 -27.22
N ASN A 65 -5.50 19.50 -26.44
CA ASN A 65 -5.42 18.23 -25.71
C ASN A 65 -5.97 17.05 -26.52
N ALA A 66 -6.33 17.27 -27.79
CA ALA A 66 -6.86 16.23 -28.66
C ALA A 66 -5.80 15.18 -29.03
N ASP A 67 -6.25 13.98 -29.37
CA ASP A 67 -5.39 12.84 -29.71
C ASP A 67 -4.57 13.11 -30.98
N SER A 68 -5.15 13.85 -31.93
CA SER A 68 -4.43 14.30 -33.13
C SER A 68 -3.22 15.19 -32.80
N VAL A 69 -3.27 15.97 -31.71
CA VAL A 69 -2.15 16.78 -31.25
C VAL A 69 -1.12 15.89 -30.54
N LEU A 70 -1.57 14.95 -29.70
CA LEU A 70 -0.69 13.96 -29.08
C LEU A 70 0.15 13.21 -30.13
N HIS A 71 -0.46 12.76 -31.23
CA HIS A 71 0.27 12.06 -32.29
C HIS A 71 1.33 12.95 -32.97
N LYS A 72 1.11 14.27 -33.07
CA LYS A 72 2.12 15.21 -33.57
C LYS A 72 3.33 15.29 -32.65
N TYR A 73 3.13 15.35 -31.33
CA TYR A 73 4.23 15.30 -30.36
C TYR A 73 4.94 13.93 -30.38
N ALA A 74 4.20 12.84 -30.55
CA ALA A 74 4.80 11.52 -30.70
C ALA A 74 5.65 11.41 -31.98
N ALA A 75 5.24 12.06 -33.08
CA ALA A 75 6.03 12.17 -34.30
C ALA A 75 7.29 13.03 -34.09
N GLU A 76 7.18 14.18 -33.41
CA GLU A 76 8.34 15.03 -33.05
C GLU A 76 9.38 14.26 -32.21
N TYR A 77 8.92 13.40 -31.29
CA TYR A 77 9.81 12.53 -30.53
C TYR A 77 10.56 11.53 -31.42
N ARG A 78 9.89 10.96 -32.44
CA ARG A 78 10.45 9.96 -33.36
C ARG A 78 11.37 10.57 -34.41
N ASP A 79 11.13 11.83 -34.76
CA ASP A 79 11.94 12.59 -35.72
C ASP A 79 13.35 12.86 -35.17
N THR A 80 14.36 12.36 -35.87
CA THR A 80 15.79 12.55 -35.55
C THR A 80 16.48 13.47 -36.55
N SER A 81 15.74 14.16 -37.43
CA SER A 81 16.31 15.00 -38.46
C SER A 81 16.97 16.28 -37.89
N PRO A 82 18.11 16.71 -38.45
CA PRO A 82 18.72 17.98 -38.06
C PRO A 82 17.83 19.14 -38.52
N GLY A 83 17.45 20.02 -37.59
CA GLY A 83 16.61 21.19 -37.89
C GLY A 83 15.10 20.99 -37.79
N LYS A 84 14.63 19.91 -37.14
CA LYS A 84 13.20 19.70 -36.87
C LYS A 84 12.58 20.90 -36.14
N SER A 85 11.37 21.29 -36.56
CA SER A 85 10.62 22.36 -35.91
C SER A 85 10.08 21.86 -34.57
N ARG A 86 10.44 22.55 -33.49
CA ARG A 86 9.90 22.24 -32.17
C ARG A 86 8.45 22.66 -32.08
N LEU A 87 7.61 21.79 -31.56
CA LEU A 87 6.22 22.13 -31.27
C LEU A 87 6.15 23.07 -30.05
N PRO A 88 5.03 23.81 -29.89
CA PRO A 88 4.81 24.66 -28.72
C PRO A 88 4.90 23.87 -27.40
N PRO A 89 5.10 24.56 -26.26
CA PRO A 89 5.09 23.91 -24.95
C PRO A 89 3.80 23.14 -24.69
N HIS A 90 3.91 21.92 -24.18
CA HIS A 90 2.77 21.09 -23.82
C HIS A 90 3.16 20.03 -22.79
N ILE A 91 2.18 19.52 -22.03
CA ILE A 91 2.41 18.37 -21.15
C ILE A 91 2.87 17.11 -21.91
N PHE A 92 2.52 17.02 -23.20
CA PHE A 92 2.94 15.93 -24.07
C PHE A 92 4.45 16.01 -24.36
N GLN A 93 4.97 17.21 -24.57
CA GLN A 93 6.40 17.45 -24.76
C GLN A 93 7.19 17.12 -23.48
N LEU A 94 6.70 17.54 -22.31
CA LEU A 94 7.35 17.23 -21.02
C LEU A 94 7.38 15.72 -20.75
N ALA A 95 6.27 15.00 -20.99
CA ALA A 95 6.24 13.55 -20.85
C ALA A 95 7.16 12.83 -21.86
N ASN A 96 7.23 13.33 -23.10
CA ASN A 96 8.18 12.83 -24.11
C ASN A 96 9.63 13.03 -23.66
N ASN A 97 9.96 14.17 -23.08
CA ASN A 97 11.32 14.46 -22.57
C ASN A 97 11.66 13.56 -21.37
N ALA A 98 10.73 13.35 -20.43
CA ALA A 98 10.94 12.40 -19.34
C ALA A 98 11.23 10.98 -19.87
N TYR A 99 10.42 10.50 -20.82
CA TYR A 99 10.66 9.21 -21.46
C TYR A 99 11.97 9.16 -22.27
N TYR A 100 12.33 10.27 -22.93
CA TYR A 100 13.59 10.41 -23.66
C TYR A 100 14.78 10.23 -22.73
N HIS A 101 14.81 10.98 -21.62
CA HIS A 101 15.86 10.92 -20.63
C HIS A 101 15.99 9.54 -20.02
N MET A 102 14.87 8.94 -19.57
CA MET A 102 14.86 7.56 -19.07
C MET A 102 15.53 6.59 -20.07
N ARG A 103 15.18 6.69 -21.37
CA ARG A 103 15.72 5.82 -22.43
C ARG A 103 17.22 6.04 -22.69
N ARG A 104 17.71 7.27 -22.59
CA ARG A 104 19.10 7.61 -22.95
C ARG A 104 20.07 7.47 -21.79
N THR A 105 19.62 7.77 -20.58
CA THR A 105 20.46 7.77 -19.36
C THR A 105 20.26 6.54 -18.49
N ALA A 106 19.20 5.74 -18.73
CA ALA A 106 18.78 4.64 -17.86
C ALA A 106 18.56 5.06 -16.38
N GLN A 107 18.25 6.34 -16.16
CA GLN A 107 17.88 6.88 -14.87
C GLN A 107 16.35 6.89 -14.72
N ASP A 108 15.88 6.55 -13.53
CA ASP A 108 14.46 6.67 -13.17
C ASP A 108 14.04 8.14 -13.17
N GLN A 109 12.78 8.39 -13.56
CA GLN A 109 12.25 9.74 -13.71
C GLN A 109 11.06 9.95 -12.79
N SER A 110 10.76 11.20 -12.46
CA SER A 110 9.50 11.54 -11.81
C SER A 110 8.90 12.84 -12.34
N ILE A 111 7.58 12.88 -12.46
CA ILE A 111 6.81 14.07 -12.85
C ILE A 111 5.95 14.48 -11.65
N LEU A 112 6.22 15.68 -11.13
CA LEU A 112 5.59 16.20 -9.92
C LEU A 112 4.58 17.30 -10.29
N PHE A 113 3.33 17.13 -9.84
CA PHE A 113 2.26 18.09 -10.08
C PHE A 113 2.02 18.94 -8.84
N SER A 114 2.14 20.26 -8.97
CA SER A 114 1.92 21.22 -7.88
C SER A 114 0.86 22.24 -8.26
N GLY A 115 0.03 22.66 -7.30
CA GLY A 115 -1.02 23.66 -7.52
C GLY A 115 -2.23 23.51 -6.61
N GLU A 116 -3.08 24.53 -6.62
CA GLU A 116 -4.29 24.59 -5.80
C GLU A 116 -5.37 23.57 -6.22
N THR A 117 -6.42 23.43 -5.41
CA THR A 117 -7.59 22.64 -5.81
C THR A 117 -8.20 23.26 -7.07
N ALA A 118 -8.67 22.43 -8.01
CA ALA A 118 -9.22 22.86 -9.30
C ALA A 118 -8.22 23.51 -10.28
N SER A 119 -6.91 23.41 -10.05
CA SER A 119 -5.90 23.94 -11.00
C SER A 119 -5.60 23.02 -12.19
N GLY A 120 -6.23 21.84 -12.29
CA GLY A 120 -6.06 20.90 -13.42
C GLY A 120 -4.93 19.87 -13.26
N LYS A 121 -4.39 19.67 -12.06
CA LYS A 121 -3.31 18.68 -11.78
C LYS A 121 -3.63 17.28 -12.30
N SER A 122 -4.74 16.70 -11.87
CA SER A 122 -5.11 15.32 -12.19
C SER A 122 -5.37 15.12 -13.70
N GLU A 123 -5.86 16.13 -14.39
CA GLU A 123 -6.04 16.09 -15.85
C GLU A 123 -4.70 16.12 -16.59
N ASN A 124 -3.76 17.00 -16.19
CA ASN A 124 -2.42 17.02 -16.79
C ASN A 124 -1.65 15.72 -16.52
N ARG A 125 -1.84 15.13 -15.34
CA ARG A 125 -1.32 13.81 -15.02
C ARG A 125 -1.90 12.73 -15.95
N ARG A 126 -3.21 12.69 -16.18
CA ARG A 126 -3.86 11.77 -17.13
C ARG A 126 -3.28 11.92 -18.54
N LEU A 127 -3.11 13.15 -19.01
CA LEU A 127 -2.52 13.46 -20.32
C LEU A 127 -1.05 13.04 -20.43
N ALA A 128 -0.27 13.19 -19.35
CA ALA A 128 1.10 12.69 -19.28
C ALA A 128 1.15 11.15 -19.38
N ILE A 129 0.31 10.44 -18.62
CA ILE A 129 0.18 8.98 -18.71
C ILE A 129 -0.19 8.56 -20.14
N LYS A 130 -1.19 9.22 -20.74
CA LYS A 130 -1.62 8.94 -22.12
C LYS A 130 -0.46 9.04 -23.12
N THR A 131 0.39 10.05 -22.95
CA THR A 131 1.58 10.24 -23.78
C THR A 131 2.60 9.13 -23.60
N LEU A 132 2.89 8.77 -22.35
CA LEU A 132 3.82 7.68 -22.03
C LEU A 132 3.33 6.34 -22.58
N LEU A 133 2.02 6.07 -22.53
CA LEU A 133 1.42 4.88 -23.13
C LEU A 133 1.63 4.85 -24.66
N GLU A 134 1.39 5.96 -25.35
CA GLU A 134 1.56 6.06 -26.80
C GLU A 134 3.01 5.79 -27.26
N LEU A 135 4.00 6.20 -26.46
CA LEU A 135 5.41 5.96 -26.77
C LEU A 135 5.92 4.56 -26.41
N SER A 136 5.37 3.93 -25.37
CA SER A 136 6.02 2.78 -24.71
C SER A 136 5.28 1.45 -24.83
N VAL A 137 3.99 1.46 -25.16
CA VAL A 137 3.21 0.22 -25.25
C VAL A 137 3.65 -0.62 -26.46
N SER A 138 3.55 -1.94 -26.29
CA SER A 138 3.84 -2.93 -27.33
C SER A 138 2.71 -2.98 -28.36
N ASN A 139 3.07 -3.23 -29.62
CA ASN A 139 2.10 -3.36 -30.71
C ASN A 139 1.06 -4.47 -30.43
N PRO A 140 -0.15 -4.38 -30.99
CA PRO A 140 -1.20 -5.39 -30.83
C PRO A 140 -0.70 -6.82 -31.08
N GLY A 141 -1.24 -7.78 -30.31
CA GLY A 141 -0.83 -9.20 -30.37
C GLY A 141 0.44 -9.55 -29.59
N LYS A 142 1.21 -8.56 -29.11
CA LYS A 142 2.39 -8.81 -28.26
C LYS A 142 2.05 -8.71 -26.77
N LYS A 143 2.82 -9.41 -25.94
CA LYS A 143 2.72 -9.32 -24.48
C LYS A 143 2.87 -7.86 -24.04
N GLY A 144 1.94 -7.36 -23.23
CA GLY A 144 1.89 -5.97 -22.76
C GLY A 144 1.00 -5.03 -23.58
N ALA A 145 0.49 -5.44 -24.75
CA ALA A 145 -0.41 -4.59 -25.56
C ALA A 145 -1.69 -4.18 -24.81
N LYS A 146 -2.22 -5.05 -23.94
CA LYS A 146 -3.43 -4.79 -23.14
C LYS A 146 -3.25 -3.64 -22.14
N LEU A 147 -2.01 -3.27 -21.79
CA LEU A 147 -1.74 -2.22 -20.80
C LEU A 147 -2.27 -0.85 -21.23
N VAL A 148 -2.43 -0.60 -22.55
CA VAL A 148 -2.99 0.67 -23.03
C VAL A 148 -4.42 0.91 -22.55
N HIS A 149 -5.22 -0.15 -22.36
CA HIS A 149 -6.58 -0.04 -21.84
C HIS A 149 -6.64 -0.28 -20.33
N GLN A 150 -5.74 -1.12 -19.80
CA GLN A 150 -5.71 -1.45 -18.37
C GLN A 150 -5.25 -0.28 -17.49
N VAL A 151 -4.30 0.53 -17.95
CA VAL A 151 -3.78 1.67 -17.18
C VAL A 151 -4.84 2.77 -17.01
N PRO A 152 -5.51 3.29 -18.06
CA PRO A 152 -6.58 4.26 -17.90
C PRO A 152 -7.77 3.70 -17.09
N ALA A 153 -8.12 2.42 -17.29
CA ALA A 153 -9.16 1.76 -16.51
C ALA A 153 -8.83 1.70 -15.01
N ALA A 154 -7.57 1.38 -14.65
CA ALA A 154 -7.11 1.38 -13.27
C ALA A 154 -7.17 2.77 -12.65
N GLU A 155 -6.72 3.80 -13.37
CA GLU A 155 -6.78 5.19 -12.89
C GLU A 155 -8.23 5.63 -12.65
N PHE A 156 -9.16 5.30 -13.56
CA PHE A 156 -10.59 5.61 -13.44
C PHE A 156 -11.28 4.89 -12.28
N VAL A 157 -10.94 3.61 -12.04
CA VAL A 157 -11.45 2.85 -10.89
C VAL A 157 -11.02 3.53 -9.60
N ILE A 158 -9.74 3.86 -9.45
CA ILE A 158 -9.24 4.50 -8.21
C ILE A 158 -9.90 5.88 -8.03
N GLU A 159 -10.07 6.66 -9.10
CA GLU A 159 -10.75 7.96 -9.03
C GLU A 159 -12.23 7.85 -8.65
N SER A 160 -12.95 6.84 -9.15
CA SER A 160 -14.36 6.62 -8.82
C SER A 160 -14.58 6.36 -7.32
N PHE A 161 -13.61 5.75 -6.65
CA PHE A 161 -13.65 5.47 -5.20
C PHE A 161 -12.89 6.51 -4.36
N GLY A 162 -11.99 7.31 -4.95
CA GLY A 162 -11.14 8.25 -4.22
C GLY A 162 -11.50 9.72 -4.42
N ASN A 163 -12.34 10.04 -5.40
CA ASN A 163 -12.73 11.42 -5.72
C ASN A 163 -14.16 11.72 -5.29
N ALA A 164 -14.41 13.01 -5.04
CA ALA A 164 -15.72 13.52 -4.68
C ALA A 164 -15.94 14.92 -5.27
N ARG A 165 -17.22 15.28 -5.41
CA ARG A 165 -17.61 16.66 -5.77
C ARG A 165 -17.52 17.56 -4.54
N THR A 166 -16.68 18.59 -4.64
CA THR A 166 -16.52 19.67 -3.66
C THR A 166 -17.10 20.98 -4.19
N LEU A 167 -17.13 22.03 -3.38
CA LEU A 167 -17.56 23.36 -3.82
C LEU A 167 -16.67 23.93 -4.93
N PHE A 168 -15.38 23.58 -4.91
CA PHE A 168 -14.36 24.15 -5.79
C PHE A 168 -13.98 23.26 -6.97
N ASN A 169 -14.35 21.98 -6.94
CA ASN A 169 -14.03 21.04 -8.02
C ASN A 169 -15.05 19.88 -8.05
N PRO A 170 -15.71 19.62 -9.20
CA PRO A 170 -16.67 18.52 -9.37
C PRO A 170 -16.03 17.13 -9.28
N ASN A 171 -14.73 17.00 -9.55
CA ASN A 171 -14.00 15.74 -9.47
C ASN A 171 -12.70 15.93 -8.66
N ALA A 172 -12.84 16.24 -7.37
CA ALA A 172 -11.70 16.52 -6.50
C ALA A 172 -11.12 15.24 -5.90
N SER A 173 -9.81 15.03 -6.08
CA SER A 173 -9.05 13.97 -5.40
C SER A 173 -9.08 14.18 -3.88
N ARG A 174 -9.51 13.16 -3.13
CA ARG A 174 -9.54 13.16 -1.65
C ARG A 174 -8.48 12.25 -1.03
N PHE A 175 -7.44 11.95 -1.80
CA PHE A 175 -6.26 11.19 -1.42
C PHE A 175 -5.09 11.62 -2.32
N GLY A 176 -3.85 11.45 -1.84
CA GLY A 176 -2.63 11.57 -2.63
C GLY A 176 -2.39 10.33 -3.46
N LYS A 177 -1.98 10.50 -4.71
CA LYS A 177 -1.83 9.41 -5.68
C LYS A 177 -0.43 9.43 -6.27
N TYR A 178 0.27 8.32 -6.14
CA TYR A 178 1.56 8.09 -6.79
C TYR A 178 1.44 6.90 -7.73
N THR A 179 1.75 7.09 -9.01
CA THR A 179 1.71 6.03 -10.02
C THR A 179 3.07 5.85 -10.64
N GLU A 180 3.63 4.66 -10.53
CA GLU A 180 4.86 4.26 -11.21
C GLU A 180 4.51 3.50 -12.49
N LEU A 181 4.98 3.98 -13.62
CA LEU A 181 4.99 3.23 -14.86
C LEU A 181 6.34 2.50 -14.97
N GLN A 182 6.31 1.18 -15.12
CA GLN A 182 7.49 0.31 -15.10
C GLN A 182 7.88 -0.09 -16.52
N PHE A 183 9.16 0.03 -16.84
CA PHE A 183 9.70 -0.18 -18.18
C PHE A 183 10.81 -1.24 -18.20
N THR A 184 10.88 -1.97 -19.30
CA THR A 184 12.00 -2.86 -19.62
C THR A 184 13.22 -2.05 -20.10
N ASP A 185 14.37 -2.69 -20.20
CA ASP A 185 15.61 -2.20 -20.85
C ASP A 185 15.38 -1.55 -22.23
N ARG A 186 14.46 -2.13 -23.03
CA ARG A 186 14.04 -1.63 -24.35
C ARG A 186 13.04 -0.49 -24.31
N GLY A 187 12.69 0.02 -23.13
CA GLY A 187 11.74 1.10 -22.91
C GLY A 187 10.28 0.71 -23.08
N ARG A 188 9.96 -0.60 -23.09
CA ARG A 188 8.56 -1.02 -23.23
C ARG A 188 7.89 -1.01 -21.87
N LEU A 189 6.66 -0.53 -21.82
CA LEU A 189 5.86 -0.63 -20.61
C LEU A 189 5.58 -2.10 -20.29
N CYS A 190 5.94 -2.55 -19.09
CA CYS A 190 5.72 -3.92 -18.63
C CYS A 190 4.78 -4.02 -17.43
N GLY A 191 4.64 -2.94 -16.64
CA GLY A 191 3.80 -2.93 -15.45
C GLY A 191 3.47 -1.52 -14.96
N ILE A 192 2.60 -1.47 -13.95
CA ILE A 192 2.20 -0.25 -13.25
C ILE A 192 2.06 -0.54 -11.76
N LYS A 193 2.52 0.38 -10.91
CA LYS A 193 2.28 0.36 -9.47
C LYS A 193 1.56 1.63 -9.04
N THR A 194 0.51 1.50 -8.25
CA THR A 194 -0.29 2.61 -7.72
C THR A 194 -0.23 2.62 -6.20
N LEU A 195 0.16 3.75 -5.61
CA LEU A 195 0.21 3.97 -4.16
C LEU A 195 -0.73 5.11 -3.78
N ASP A 196 -1.56 4.87 -2.77
CA ASP A 196 -2.47 5.84 -2.20
C ASP A 196 -1.92 6.38 -0.87
N TYR A 197 -2.05 7.69 -0.69
CA TYR A 197 -1.55 8.43 0.45
C TYR A 197 -2.70 9.20 1.09
N TYR A 198 -3.09 8.83 2.31
CA TYR A 198 -4.06 9.57 3.11
C TYR A 198 -5.45 9.76 2.46
N LEU A 199 -6.30 8.73 2.52
CA LEU A 199 -7.71 8.84 2.12
C LEU A 199 -8.53 9.62 3.17
N GLU A 200 -9.30 10.62 2.75
CA GLU A 200 -10.26 11.34 3.60
C GLU A 200 -11.51 10.47 3.92
N ARG A 201 -11.32 9.36 4.64
CA ARG A 201 -12.38 8.42 5.00
C ARG A 201 -13.52 9.04 5.81
N ASN A 202 -13.28 10.12 6.54
CA ASN A 202 -14.31 10.83 7.32
C ASN A 202 -15.48 11.32 6.43
N ARG A 203 -15.22 11.56 5.15
CA ARG A 203 -16.24 11.95 4.16
C ARG A 203 -17.35 10.90 3.99
N VAL A 204 -17.07 9.62 4.23
CA VAL A 204 -18.05 8.53 4.10
C VAL A 204 -19.26 8.78 5.00
N ALA A 205 -19.02 9.13 6.26
CA ALA A 205 -20.07 9.33 7.26
C ALA A 205 -20.54 10.78 7.38
N SER A 206 -19.63 11.75 7.16
CA SER A 206 -19.91 13.17 7.34
C SER A 206 -19.56 13.96 6.08
N ILE A 207 -20.57 14.26 5.27
CA ILE A 207 -20.41 15.07 4.05
C ILE A 207 -20.44 16.57 4.42
N PRO A 208 -19.48 17.38 3.93
CA PRO A 208 -19.53 18.83 4.09
C PRO A 208 -20.76 19.45 3.39
N SER A 209 -21.32 20.52 3.96
CA SER A 209 -22.50 21.17 3.37
C SER A 209 -22.26 21.63 1.93
N GLY A 210 -23.16 21.26 1.01
CA GLY A 210 -23.07 21.57 -0.41
C GLY A 210 -22.13 20.67 -1.23
N GLU A 211 -21.45 19.71 -0.60
CA GLU A 211 -20.59 18.72 -1.27
C GLU A 211 -21.28 17.37 -1.43
N ARG A 212 -20.61 16.43 -2.10
CA ARG A 212 -21.03 15.03 -2.22
C ARG A 212 -20.09 14.09 -1.46
N ASN A 213 -20.57 12.87 -1.23
CA ASN A 213 -19.72 11.73 -0.90
C ASN A 213 -18.88 11.30 -2.14
N PHE A 214 -18.12 10.21 -2.00
CA PHE A 214 -17.40 9.61 -3.12
C PHE A 214 -18.32 9.21 -4.28
N HIS A 215 -17.81 9.32 -5.51
CA HIS A 215 -18.63 9.14 -6.72
C HIS A 215 -19.29 7.76 -6.82
N ILE A 216 -18.60 6.69 -6.40
CA ILE A 216 -19.12 5.32 -6.41
C ILE A 216 -20.51 5.17 -5.79
N PHE A 217 -20.80 5.89 -4.70
CA PHE A 217 -22.11 5.80 -4.05
C PHE A 217 -23.23 6.33 -4.97
N TYR A 218 -22.98 7.40 -5.70
CA TYR A 218 -23.93 7.98 -6.65
C TYR A 218 -24.00 7.14 -7.93
N TYR A 219 -22.86 6.64 -8.43
CA TYR A 219 -22.79 5.76 -9.59
C TYR A 219 -23.62 4.49 -9.37
N LEU A 220 -23.50 3.85 -8.21
CA LEU A 220 -24.27 2.64 -7.89
C LEU A 220 -25.78 2.93 -7.85
N VAL A 221 -26.20 3.98 -7.15
CA VAL A 221 -27.63 4.31 -6.99
C VAL A 221 -28.26 4.76 -8.31
N ALA A 222 -27.51 5.49 -9.15
CA ALA A 222 -28.00 5.95 -10.45
C ALA A 222 -27.95 4.84 -11.51
N GLY A 223 -26.87 4.06 -11.58
CA GLY A 223 -26.56 3.16 -12.69
C GLY A 223 -26.88 1.69 -12.49
N ALA A 224 -27.21 1.23 -11.28
CA ALA A 224 -27.62 -0.16 -11.07
C ALA A 224 -28.88 -0.49 -11.91
N SER A 225 -28.88 -1.64 -12.57
CA SER A 225 -30.04 -2.16 -13.32
C SER A 225 -31.22 -2.45 -12.39
N LEU A 226 -32.43 -2.63 -12.94
CA LEU A 226 -33.63 -2.88 -12.12
C LEU A 226 -33.48 -4.14 -11.25
N GLU A 227 -32.91 -5.21 -11.80
CA GLU A 227 -32.67 -6.46 -11.07
C GLU A 227 -31.60 -6.28 -9.98
N GLU A 228 -30.50 -5.58 -10.28
CA GLU A 228 -29.45 -5.27 -9.29
C GLU A 228 -29.97 -4.37 -8.17
N ARG A 229 -30.83 -3.39 -8.48
CA ARG A 229 -31.47 -2.54 -7.47
C ARG A 229 -32.41 -3.33 -6.57
N GLN A 230 -33.14 -4.31 -7.11
CA GLN A 230 -33.99 -5.20 -6.32
C GLN A 230 -33.13 -6.04 -5.36
N HIS A 231 -32.08 -6.68 -5.87
CA HIS A 231 -31.18 -7.49 -5.06
C HIS A 231 -30.43 -6.68 -3.99
N LEU A 232 -29.99 -5.45 -4.31
CA LEU A 232 -29.30 -4.56 -3.39
C LEU A 232 -30.24 -3.74 -2.48
N HIS A 233 -31.56 -3.93 -2.62
CA HIS A 233 -32.60 -3.17 -1.93
C HIS A 233 -32.45 -1.64 -2.09
N LEU A 234 -31.98 -1.20 -3.25
CA LEU A 234 -31.78 0.22 -3.58
C LEU A 234 -33.08 0.85 -4.07
N GLN A 235 -33.90 1.34 -3.12
CA GLN A 235 -35.21 1.93 -3.44
C GLN A 235 -35.11 3.42 -3.77
N GLU A 236 -35.81 3.88 -4.81
CA GLU A 236 -35.76 5.30 -5.24
C GLU A 236 -36.30 6.30 -4.21
N LYS A 237 -37.22 5.84 -3.34
CA LYS A 237 -37.88 6.64 -2.30
C LYS A 237 -37.12 6.66 -0.96
N VAL A 238 -36.10 5.82 -0.79
CA VAL A 238 -35.33 5.75 0.46
C VAL A 238 -34.28 6.87 0.46
N HIS A 239 -34.25 7.63 1.55
CA HIS A 239 -33.21 8.62 1.79
C HIS A 239 -32.02 7.95 2.47
N TYR A 240 -30.86 7.97 1.83
CA TYR A 240 -29.62 7.47 2.42
C TYR A 240 -28.90 8.60 3.15
N ARG A 241 -28.68 8.44 4.47
CA ARG A 241 -27.98 9.44 5.31
C ARG A 241 -26.64 9.85 4.71
N TYR A 242 -25.84 8.88 4.27
CA TYR A 242 -24.50 9.10 3.71
C TYR A 242 -24.47 9.70 2.29
N LEU A 243 -25.61 9.95 1.65
CA LEU A 243 -25.65 10.71 0.38
C LEU A 243 -25.92 12.20 0.58
N GLY A 244 -26.20 12.62 1.81
CA GLY A 244 -26.57 13.99 2.17
C GLY A 244 -28.01 14.34 1.80
N GLN A 245 -28.50 15.50 2.29
CA GLN A 245 -29.83 15.98 1.91
C GLN A 245 -29.85 16.39 0.43
N ARG A 246 -30.85 15.89 -0.32
CA ARG A 246 -31.08 16.27 -1.72
C ARG A 246 -31.26 17.79 -1.80
N SER A 247 -30.29 18.49 -2.39
CA SER A 247 -30.40 19.93 -2.63
C SER A 247 -31.55 20.20 -3.62
N ALA A 248 -32.59 20.88 -3.16
CA ALA A 248 -33.87 21.07 -3.86
C ALA A 248 -33.83 22.00 -5.09
N GLY A 249 -32.72 22.05 -5.84
CA GLY A 249 -32.52 23.01 -6.93
C GLY A 249 -31.77 22.51 -8.18
N ALA A 250 -31.28 21.27 -8.22
CA ALA A 250 -30.60 20.75 -9.42
C ALA A 250 -31.61 20.14 -10.41
N ARG A 251 -31.47 20.41 -11.72
CA ARG A 251 -32.23 19.72 -12.78
C ARG A 251 -31.98 18.20 -12.65
N PRO A 252 -32.98 17.39 -12.23
CA PRO A 252 -32.71 16.06 -11.67
C PRO A 252 -32.20 15.02 -12.67
N ASN A 253 -32.60 15.11 -13.94
CA ASN A 253 -32.40 14.01 -14.88
C ASN A 253 -30.99 13.98 -15.48
N ALA A 254 -30.47 15.12 -15.96
CA ALA A 254 -29.19 15.15 -16.68
C ALA A 254 -27.98 14.68 -15.84
N VAL A 255 -27.94 14.99 -14.53
CA VAL A 255 -26.82 14.56 -13.66
C VAL A 255 -26.97 13.10 -13.26
N ARG A 256 -28.21 12.62 -13.10
CA ARG A 256 -28.49 11.21 -12.80
C ARG A 256 -28.14 10.32 -14.01
N ASP A 257 -28.38 10.81 -15.22
CA ASP A 257 -28.06 10.11 -16.45
C ASP A 257 -26.53 10.01 -16.66
N ASP A 258 -25.76 11.06 -16.31
CA ASP A 258 -24.29 11.02 -16.31
C ASP A 258 -23.72 10.05 -15.27
N ASP A 259 -24.20 10.11 -14.02
CA ASP A 259 -23.79 9.19 -12.95
C ASP A 259 -24.08 7.71 -13.32
N ALA A 260 -25.20 7.46 -14.03
CA ALA A 260 -25.54 6.14 -14.54
C ALA A 260 -24.61 5.67 -15.67
N HIS A 261 -24.28 6.55 -16.62
CA HIS A 261 -23.31 6.25 -17.68
C HIS A 261 -21.92 5.95 -17.10
N ARG A 262 -21.47 6.76 -16.13
CA ARG A 262 -20.20 6.56 -15.42
C ARG A 262 -20.13 5.22 -14.69
N PHE A 263 -21.25 4.73 -14.16
CA PHE A 263 -21.31 3.39 -13.55
C PHE A 263 -21.12 2.27 -14.57
N GLU A 264 -21.68 2.39 -15.77
CA GLU A 264 -21.47 1.43 -16.84
C GLU A 264 -19.98 1.40 -17.27
N GLN A 265 -19.38 2.58 -17.44
CA GLN A 265 -17.95 2.72 -17.68
C GLN A 265 -17.12 2.08 -16.55
N LEU A 266 -17.55 2.23 -15.30
CA LEU A 266 -16.86 1.64 -14.15
C LEU A 266 -16.91 0.11 -14.18
N LYS A 267 -18.05 -0.50 -14.50
CA LYS A 267 -18.15 -1.96 -14.67
C LYS A 267 -17.22 -2.47 -15.77
N VAL A 268 -17.11 -1.75 -16.89
CA VAL A 268 -16.16 -2.04 -17.98
C VAL A 268 -14.72 -1.92 -17.49
N ALA A 269 -14.39 -0.86 -16.74
CA ALA A 269 -13.06 -0.62 -16.21
C ALA A 269 -12.64 -1.73 -15.23
N LEU A 270 -13.51 -2.10 -14.27
CA LEU A 270 -13.28 -3.18 -13.31
C LEU A 270 -13.03 -4.52 -14.01
N LYS A 271 -13.77 -4.82 -15.08
CA LYS A 271 -13.52 -5.99 -15.93
C LYS A 271 -12.15 -5.92 -16.61
N THR A 272 -11.81 -4.76 -17.16
CA THR A 272 -10.57 -4.55 -17.93
C THR A 272 -9.32 -4.75 -17.07
N ILE A 273 -9.34 -4.31 -15.81
CA ILE A 273 -8.24 -4.53 -14.86
C ILE A 273 -8.20 -5.97 -14.30
N GLY A 274 -9.21 -6.80 -14.60
CA GLY A 274 -9.21 -8.23 -14.29
C GLY A 274 -10.00 -8.63 -13.04
N LEU A 275 -10.95 -7.80 -12.57
CA LEU A 275 -11.89 -8.25 -11.54
C LEU A 275 -12.92 -9.21 -12.15
N SER A 276 -13.18 -10.30 -11.45
CA SER A 276 -14.25 -11.24 -11.79
C SER A 276 -15.61 -10.63 -11.51
N LYS A 277 -16.64 -11.12 -12.21
CA LYS A 277 -18.04 -10.72 -11.98
C LYS A 277 -18.44 -10.84 -10.51
N ARG A 278 -17.97 -11.89 -9.82
CA ARG A 278 -18.18 -12.10 -8.39
C ARG A 278 -17.59 -10.96 -7.53
N HIS A 279 -16.34 -10.57 -7.78
CA HIS A 279 -15.73 -9.46 -7.02
C HIS A 279 -16.40 -8.11 -7.29
N VAL A 280 -16.87 -7.87 -8.53
CA VAL A 280 -17.64 -6.65 -8.85
C VAL A 280 -18.97 -6.64 -8.07
N ALA A 281 -19.69 -7.76 -8.07
CA ALA A 281 -20.93 -7.92 -7.33
C ALA A 281 -20.73 -7.71 -5.82
N GLN A 282 -19.69 -8.34 -5.24
CA GLN A 282 -19.36 -8.20 -3.81
C GLN A 282 -18.93 -6.78 -3.44
N THR A 283 -18.19 -6.08 -4.31
CA THR A 283 -17.87 -4.66 -4.14
C THR A 283 -19.16 -3.82 -4.10
N CYS A 284 -20.08 -4.03 -5.05
CA CYS A 284 -21.35 -3.30 -5.07
C CYS A 284 -22.23 -3.62 -3.85
N GLN A 285 -22.26 -4.89 -3.41
CA GLN A 285 -22.96 -5.34 -2.22
C GLN A 285 -22.42 -4.64 -0.96
N LEU A 286 -21.10 -4.54 -0.81
CA LEU A 286 -20.49 -3.85 0.32
C LEU A 286 -20.79 -2.34 0.32
N ILE A 287 -20.74 -1.69 -0.84
CA ILE A 287 -21.13 -0.27 -0.98
C ILE A 287 -22.61 -0.08 -0.61
N ALA A 288 -23.50 -0.96 -1.04
CA ALA A 288 -24.90 -0.94 -0.64
C ALA A 288 -25.08 -1.18 0.88
N ALA A 289 -24.30 -2.10 1.47
CA ALA A 289 -24.29 -2.34 2.90
C ALA A 289 -23.89 -1.08 3.69
N ILE A 290 -22.89 -0.33 3.23
CA ILE A 290 -22.49 0.95 3.84
C ILE A 290 -23.61 1.99 3.76
N LEU A 291 -24.32 2.07 2.62
CA LEU A 291 -25.45 2.98 2.47
C LEU A 291 -26.60 2.66 3.42
N HIS A 292 -26.96 1.38 3.53
CA HIS A 292 -28.02 0.91 4.45
C HIS A 292 -27.60 1.02 5.91
N LEU A 293 -26.32 0.79 6.22
CA LEU A 293 -25.75 0.97 7.54
C LEU A 293 -26.04 2.38 8.05
N GLY A 294 -25.81 3.42 7.24
CA GLY A 294 -26.08 4.81 7.61
C GLY A 294 -27.56 5.14 7.93
N ASN A 295 -28.49 4.27 7.56
CA ASN A 295 -29.92 4.43 7.86
C ASN A 295 -30.35 3.74 9.16
N LEU A 296 -29.46 3.07 9.88
CA LEU A 296 -29.77 2.54 11.21
C LEU A 296 -30.05 3.68 12.20
N GLU A 297 -31.18 3.57 12.90
CA GLU A 297 -31.61 4.48 13.96
C GLU A 297 -31.50 3.77 15.31
N PHE A 298 -30.97 4.47 16.31
CA PHE A 298 -30.77 3.96 17.66
C PHE A 298 -31.74 4.63 18.63
N THR A 299 -32.26 3.85 19.58
CA THR A 299 -33.17 4.33 20.63
C THR A 299 -32.89 3.61 21.94
N ILE A 300 -33.39 4.13 23.06
CA ILE A 300 -33.27 3.45 24.37
C ILE A 300 -34.57 2.69 24.64
N ASP A 301 -34.48 1.37 24.77
CA ASP A 301 -35.64 0.53 25.14
C ASP A 301 -35.82 0.51 26.66
N ARG A 302 -36.62 1.44 27.17
CA ARG A 302 -36.93 1.55 28.61
C ARG A 302 -37.69 0.33 29.17
N ALA A 303 -38.18 -0.58 28.32
CA ALA A 303 -38.89 -1.77 28.77
C ALA A 303 -37.96 -2.96 29.09
N ARG A 304 -36.72 -2.97 28.58
CA ARG A 304 -35.77 -4.08 28.77
C ARG A 304 -34.85 -3.92 30.00
N ASP A 305 -34.93 -2.80 30.73
CA ASP A 305 -34.03 -2.47 31.86
C ASP A 305 -32.52 -2.50 31.48
N VAL A 306 -32.22 -2.19 30.21
CA VAL A 306 -30.86 -2.13 29.66
C VAL A 306 -30.54 -0.68 29.31
N ASP A 307 -29.45 -0.15 29.86
CA ASP A 307 -28.99 1.24 29.61
C ASP A 307 -28.35 1.45 28.22
N ALA A 308 -28.13 0.38 27.46
CA ALA A 308 -27.54 0.43 26.13
C ALA A 308 -28.57 0.77 25.04
N ALA A 309 -28.10 1.45 23.99
CA ALA A 309 -28.91 1.72 22.80
C ALA A 309 -29.31 0.42 22.09
N VAL A 310 -30.51 0.42 21.50
CA VAL A 310 -31.09 -0.69 20.72
C VAL A 310 -31.46 -0.15 19.34
N VAL A 311 -31.33 -0.97 18.32
CA VAL A 311 -31.68 -0.59 16.95
C VAL A 311 -33.19 -0.54 16.79
N ARG A 312 -33.71 0.58 16.31
CA ARG A 312 -35.16 0.80 16.09
C ARG A 312 -35.66 0.06 14.85
N ASN A 313 -34.91 0.14 13.75
CA ASN A 313 -35.27 -0.42 12.45
C ASN A 313 -34.59 -1.77 12.22
N VAL A 314 -35.16 -2.81 12.83
CA VAL A 314 -34.64 -4.18 12.81
C VAL A 314 -34.57 -4.77 11.39
N ASP A 315 -35.48 -4.38 10.49
CA ASP A 315 -35.44 -4.85 9.09
C ASP A 315 -34.19 -4.35 8.34
N THR A 316 -33.81 -3.09 8.55
CA THR A 316 -32.57 -2.52 7.98
C THR A 316 -31.34 -3.19 8.60
N LEU A 317 -31.36 -3.49 9.90
CA LEU A 317 -30.30 -4.23 10.56
C LEU A 317 -30.12 -5.62 9.96
N ALA A 318 -31.22 -6.36 9.77
CA ALA A 318 -31.19 -7.69 9.18
C ALA A 318 -30.61 -7.66 7.76
N LEU A 319 -31.00 -6.68 6.95
CA LEU A 319 -30.47 -6.46 5.61
C LEU A 319 -28.95 -6.19 5.61
N VAL A 320 -28.48 -5.29 6.49
CA VAL A 320 -27.05 -4.98 6.61
C VAL A 320 -26.26 -6.21 7.08
N ALA A 321 -26.80 -6.94 8.06
CA ALA A 321 -26.20 -8.15 8.59
C ALA A 321 -26.08 -9.25 7.52
N GLU A 322 -27.10 -9.43 6.67
CA GLU A 322 -27.08 -10.34 5.53
C GLU A 322 -25.97 -9.99 4.54
N PHE A 323 -25.86 -8.71 4.13
CA PHE A 323 -24.84 -8.29 3.18
C PHE A 323 -23.40 -8.39 3.73
N LEU A 324 -23.23 -8.11 5.02
CA LEU A 324 -21.96 -8.29 5.73
C LEU A 324 -21.69 -9.76 6.06
N GLY A 325 -22.66 -10.66 5.91
CA GLY A 325 -22.55 -12.08 6.26
C GLY A 325 -22.38 -12.34 7.75
N VAL A 326 -23.08 -11.60 8.61
CA VAL A 326 -23.02 -11.74 10.07
C VAL A 326 -24.40 -11.91 10.67
N GLN A 327 -24.49 -12.40 11.91
CA GLN A 327 -25.77 -12.51 12.59
C GLN A 327 -26.30 -11.10 12.98
N PRO A 328 -27.61 -10.81 12.79
CA PRO A 328 -28.18 -9.50 13.12
C PRO A 328 -27.97 -9.10 14.59
N SER A 329 -28.13 -10.04 15.52
CA SER A 329 -27.90 -9.82 16.96
C SER A 329 -26.44 -9.48 17.27
N ALA A 330 -25.50 -10.14 16.60
CA ALA A 330 -24.07 -9.87 16.78
C ALA A 330 -23.69 -8.48 16.23
N LEU A 331 -24.29 -8.07 15.12
CA LEU A 331 -24.09 -6.72 14.56
C LEU A 331 -24.68 -5.65 15.48
N GLU A 332 -25.90 -5.84 15.98
CA GLU A 332 -26.51 -4.92 16.96
C GLU A 332 -25.63 -4.79 18.21
N ASN A 333 -25.15 -5.92 18.75
CA ASN A 333 -24.26 -5.89 19.90
C ASN A 333 -22.97 -5.11 19.60
N ALA A 334 -22.32 -5.33 18.45
CA ALA A 334 -21.10 -4.60 18.10
C ALA A 334 -21.33 -3.09 17.90
N LEU A 335 -22.57 -2.68 17.57
CA LEU A 335 -22.94 -1.27 17.41
C LEU A 335 -23.31 -0.60 18.74
N SER A 336 -23.94 -1.32 19.65
CA SER A 336 -24.45 -0.82 20.94
C SER A 336 -23.47 -0.94 22.11
N TYR A 337 -22.49 -1.83 21.99
CA TYR A 337 -21.45 -2.06 22.99
C TYR A 337 -20.08 -1.71 22.40
N LYS A 338 -19.20 -1.15 23.23
CA LYS A 338 -17.80 -0.88 22.85
C LYS A 338 -16.84 -1.39 23.91
N THR A 339 -16.05 -2.37 23.55
CA THR A 339 -15.00 -2.92 24.40
C THR A 339 -13.79 -1.99 24.43
N LYS A 340 -13.37 -1.56 25.63
CA LYS A 340 -12.19 -0.69 25.82
C LYS A 340 -11.34 -1.18 26.98
N LEU A 341 -10.02 -1.07 26.84
CA LEU A 341 -9.08 -1.31 27.93
C LEU A 341 -9.07 -0.12 28.89
N VAL A 342 -9.55 -0.32 30.11
CA VAL A 342 -9.53 0.67 31.19
C VAL A 342 -8.63 0.16 32.30
N LYS A 343 -7.55 0.88 32.62
CA LYS A 343 -6.59 0.51 33.69
C LYS A 343 -6.04 -0.93 33.60
N LYS A 344 -5.86 -1.46 32.38
CA LYS A 344 -5.44 -2.85 32.08
C LYS A 344 -6.50 -3.93 32.32
N GLU A 345 -7.74 -3.53 32.55
CA GLU A 345 -8.91 -4.40 32.56
C GLU A 345 -9.77 -4.11 31.33
N LEU A 346 -10.41 -5.14 30.80
CA LEU A 346 -11.29 -5.00 29.65
C LEU A 346 -12.68 -4.62 30.18
N CYS A 347 -13.19 -3.46 29.76
CA CYS A 347 -14.52 -3.00 30.16
C CYS A 347 -15.36 -2.81 28.91
N THR A 348 -16.56 -3.39 28.91
CA THR A 348 -17.58 -3.13 27.90
C THR A 348 -18.35 -1.87 28.30
N VAL A 349 -18.32 -0.86 27.45
CA VAL A 349 -19.06 0.39 27.65
C VAL A 349 -20.40 0.28 26.93
N PHE A 350 -21.48 0.58 27.64
CA PHE A 350 -22.82 0.75 27.08
C PHE A 350 -22.88 2.08 26.34
N LEU A 351 -23.19 2.05 25.05
CA LEU A 351 -23.33 3.26 24.24
C LEU A 351 -24.77 3.76 24.31
N ASP A 352 -24.91 5.07 24.43
CA ASP A 352 -26.17 5.77 24.21
C ASP A 352 -26.47 5.88 22.70
N PRO A 353 -27.66 6.35 22.29
CA PRO A 353 -28.01 6.42 20.87
C PRO A 353 -27.04 7.23 20.01
N ASP A 354 -26.45 8.29 20.57
CA ASP A 354 -25.45 9.11 19.89
C ASP A 354 -24.12 8.37 19.76
N GLY A 355 -23.62 7.75 20.83
CA GLY A 355 -22.41 6.92 20.80
C GLY A 355 -22.54 5.71 19.87
N ALA A 356 -23.71 5.07 19.80
CA ALA A 356 -23.99 4.00 18.86
C ALA A 356 -24.02 4.50 17.40
N SER A 357 -24.52 5.71 17.18
CA SER A 357 -24.49 6.39 15.86
C SER A 357 -23.07 6.69 15.41
N ASP A 358 -22.20 7.15 16.31
CA ASP A 358 -20.78 7.37 16.03
C ASP A 358 -20.06 6.05 15.75
N ASN A 359 -20.33 5.01 16.53
CA ASN A 359 -19.76 3.67 16.34
C ASN A 359 -20.18 3.04 14.99
N ARG A 360 -21.43 3.23 14.57
CA ARG A 360 -21.91 2.88 13.22
C ARG A 360 -21.13 3.63 12.14
N ASP A 361 -20.93 4.93 12.32
CA ASP A 361 -20.20 5.78 11.37
C ASP A 361 -18.73 5.36 11.27
N ASP A 362 -18.12 4.90 12.37
CA ASP A 362 -16.77 4.34 12.38
C ASP A 362 -16.69 3.00 11.63
N LEU A 363 -17.70 2.13 11.78
CA LEU A 363 -17.78 0.90 10.97
C LEU A 363 -17.88 1.22 9.48
N ALA A 364 -18.71 2.20 9.09
CA ALA A 364 -18.85 2.64 7.70
C ALA A 364 -17.52 3.16 7.11
N LYS A 365 -16.82 4.03 7.85
CA LYS A 365 -15.50 4.55 7.45
C LYS A 365 -14.49 3.41 7.26
N THR A 366 -14.47 2.46 8.19
CA THR A 366 -13.54 1.31 8.19
C THR A 366 -13.80 0.37 7.01
N LEU A 367 -15.06 0.00 6.76
CA LEU A 367 -15.42 -0.85 5.62
C LEU A 367 -14.99 -0.21 4.30
N TYR A 368 -15.22 1.09 4.14
CA TYR A 368 -14.85 1.81 2.94
C TYR A 368 -13.33 1.94 2.76
N SER A 369 -12.60 2.30 3.82
CA SER A 369 -11.14 2.47 3.75
C SER A 369 -10.41 1.15 3.48
N LEU A 370 -10.91 0.02 4.03
CA LEU A 370 -10.39 -1.30 3.72
C LEU A 370 -10.71 -1.73 2.29
N LEU A 371 -11.92 -1.44 1.80
CA LEU A 371 -12.29 -1.70 0.40
C LEU A 371 -11.41 -0.91 -0.56
N PHE A 372 -11.16 0.36 -0.29
CA PHE A 372 -10.30 1.20 -1.12
C PHE A 372 -8.86 0.68 -1.17
N ALA A 373 -8.28 0.34 -0.01
CA ALA A 373 -6.95 -0.26 0.07
C ALA A 373 -6.88 -1.61 -0.67
N TRP A 374 -7.92 -2.45 -0.54
CA TRP A 374 -8.02 -3.71 -1.26
C TRP A 374 -8.11 -3.53 -2.78
N LEU A 375 -8.89 -2.55 -3.26
CA LEU A 375 -8.98 -2.24 -4.69
C LEU A 375 -7.63 -1.82 -5.24
N ASN A 376 -6.91 -0.93 -4.54
CA ASN A 376 -5.58 -0.48 -4.95
C ASN A 376 -4.57 -1.64 -4.97
N GLU A 377 -4.57 -2.49 -3.94
CA GLU A 377 -3.72 -3.68 -3.90
C GLU A 377 -4.11 -4.72 -4.97
N HIS A 378 -5.40 -4.89 -5.30
CA HIS A 378 -5.83 -5.76 -6.39
C HIS A 378 -5.28 -5.29 -7.74
N VAL A 379 -5.32 -3.98 -8.01
CA VAL A 379 -4.70 -3.38 -9.20
C VAL A 379 -3.21 -3.73 -9.24
N ASN A 380 -2.50 -3.53 -8.13
CA ASN A 380 -1.08 -3.84 -8.05
C ASN A 380 -0.78 -5.33 -8.24
N GLN A 381 -1.57 -6.25 -7.67
CA GLN A 381 -1.38 -7.70 -7.86
C GLN A 381 -1.54 -8.13 -9.32
N ARG A 382 -2.38 -7.43 -10.09
CA ARG A 382 -2.64 -7.74 -11.50
C ARG A 382 -1.65 -7.10 -12.44
N LEU A 383 -1.22 -5.87 -12.16
CA LEU A 383 -0.52 -5.03 -13.12
C LEU A 383 0.93 -4.69 -12.73
N CYS A 384 1.32 -4.79 -11.46
CA CYS A 384 2.68 -4.54 -11.02
C CYS A 384 3.60 -5.69 -11.42
N ARG A 385 4.82 -5.36 -11.84
CA ARG A 385 5.91 -6.30 -12.11
C ARG A 385 7.05 -6.03 -11.14
N ASP A 386 7.70 -7.11 -10.72
CA ASP A 386 8.95 -7.01 -9.94
C ASP A 386 10.17 -7.06 -10.87
N ASP A 387 10.00 -7.55 -12.11
CA ASP A 387 11.01 -7.64 -13.16
C ASP A 387 10.96 -6.43 -14.11
N PHE A 388 11.45 -5.28 -13.67
CA PHE A 388 11.60 -4.07 -14.49
C PHE A 388 13.00 -3.44 -14.34
N ASP A 389 13.40 -2.62 -15.31
CA ASP A 389 14.73 -1.99 -15.36
C ASP A 389 14.69 -0.54 -14.89
N THR A 390 13.71 0.24 -15.35
CA THR A 390 13.54 1.66 -15.02
C THR A 390 12.07 2.00 -14.82
N PHE A 391 11.77 3.10 -14.13
CA PHE A 391 10.40 3.58 -13.96
C PHE A 391 10.26 5.10 -14.15
N ILE A 392 9.03 5.53 -14.45
CA ILE A 392 8.62 6.93 -14.41
C ILE A 392 7.51 7.06 -13.37
N GLY A 393 7.78 7.78 -12.29
CA GLY A 393 6.82 8.06 -11.22
C GLY A 393 6.02 9.34 -11.48
N LEU A 394 4.71 9.31 -11.28
CA LEU A 394 3.85 10.49 -11.36
C LEU A 394 3.20 10.74 -10.00
N PHE A 395 3.43 11.92 -9.42
CA PHE A 395 2.95 12.25 -8.08
C PHE A 395 1.97 13.43 -8.09
N ASP A 396 0.75 13.19 -7.60
CA ASP A 396 -0.33 14.18 -7.48
C ASP A 396 -0.90 14.16 -6.05
N LEU A 397 -0.96 15.33 -5.41
CA LEU A 397 -1.58 15.53 -4.11
C LEU A 397 -2.86 16.36 -4.23
N PRO A 398 -3.86 16.17 -3.35
CA PRO A 398 -4.90 17.16 -3.17
C PRO A 398 -4.26 18.53 -2.93
N GLY A 399 -4.74 19.57 -3.61
CA GLY A 399 -4.16 20.90 -3.47
C GLY A 399 -4.33 21.45 -2.04
N PRO A 400 -3.57 22.49 -1.66
CA PRO A 400 -3.72 23.14 -0.36
C PRO A 400 -5.18 23.49 -0.06
N GLN A 401 -5.62 23.28 1.18
CA GLN A 401 -7.00 23.47 1.61
C GLN A 401 -7.06 24.49 2.74
N ASN A 402 -7.90 25.49 2.58
CA ASN A 402 -8.28 26.40 3.65
C ASN A 402 -9.79 26.65 3.58
N MET A 403 -10.51 26.10 4.54
CA MET A 403 -11.97 26.19 4.58
C MET A 403 -12.37 27.44 5.34
N THR A 404 -12.99 28.39 4.64
CA THR A 404 -13.43 29.67 5.22
C THR A 404 -14.82 29.57 5.86
N GLY A 405 -15.64 28.62 5.42
CA GLY A 405 -17.00 28.40 5.92
C GLY A 405 -17.12 27.38 7.07
N ARG A 406 -16.05 26.66 7.41
CA ARG A 406 -16.00 25.67 8.51
C ARG A 406 -14.60 25.54 9.09
N SER A 407 -14.49 24.98 10.29
CA SER A 407 -13.20 24.71 10.93
C SER A 407 -12.35 23.72 10.14
N ASN A 408 -11.05 24.02 9.96
CA ASN A 408 -10.10 23.08 9.38
C ASN A 408 -9.72 22.01 10.42
N SER A 409 -9.81 20.74 10.03
CA SER A 409 -9.59 19.59 10.91
C SER A 409 -8.21 18.93 10.69
N LEU A 410 -7.97 17.78 11.33
CA LEU A 410 -6.76 16.98 11.13
C LEU A 410 -6.55 16.62 9.64
N ASP A 411 -7.63 16.38 8.89
CA ASP A 411 -7.55 16.04 7.46
C ASP A 411 -6.87 17.17 6.65
N GLN A 412 -7.29 18.42 6.87
CA GLN A 412 -6.68 19.59 6.23
C GLN A 412 -5.24 19.80 6.72
N PHE A 413 -4.96 19.55 8.00
CA PHE A 413 -3.61 19.65 8.56
C PHE A 413 -2.64 18.68 7.86
N CYS A 414 -3.02 17.41 7.69
CA CYS A 414 -2.21 16.42 6.98
C CYS A 414 -2.02 16.77 5.50
N ILE A 415 -3.08 17.19 4.80
CA ILE A 415 -2.99 17.57 3.38
C ILE A 415 -2.07 18.79 3.19
N ASN A 416 -2.21 19.82 4.02
CA ASN A 416 -1.38 21.01 3.93
C ASN A 416 0.08 20.73 4.31
N PHE A 417 0.31 19.85 5.29
CA PHE A 417 1.64 19.35 5.61
C PHE A 417 2.30 18.62 4.42
N ALA A 418 1.55 17.76 3.71
CA ALA A 418 2.07 17.06 2.52
C ALA A 418 2.42 18.04 1.39
N ASN A 419 1.59 19.07 1.16
CA ASN A 419 1.88 20.13 0.19
C ASN A 419 3.09 20.98 0.61
N GLU A 420 3.25 21.29 1.89
CA GLU A 420 4.43 22.00 2.42
C GLU A 420 5.72 21.21 2.15
N ARG A 421 5.66 19.87 2.32
CA ARG A 421 6.77 18.96 2.03
C ARG A 421 7.08 18.86 0.55
N LEU A 422 6.05 18.75 -0.30
CA LEU A 422 6.22 18.73 -1.75
C LEU A 422 6.84 20.05 -2.25
N HIS A 423 6.33 21.19 -1.79
CA HIS A 423 6.88 22.49 -2.13
C HIS A 423 8.36 22.59 -1.72
N HIS A 424 8.68 22.24 -0.49
CA HIS A 424 10.06 22.22 -0.02
C HIS A 424 10.96 21.32 -0.89
N PHE A 425 10.52 20.11 -1.21
CA PHE A 425 11.27 19.18 -2.07
C PHE A 425 11.55 19.79 -3.45
N ILE A 426 10.55 20.43 -4.07
CA ILE A 426 10.71 21.11 -5.36
C ILE A 426 11.75 22.23 -5.25
N GLN A 427 11.66 23.07 -4.20
CA GLN A 427 12.59 24.18 -4.00
C GLN A 427 14.03 23.69 -3.80
N GLN A 428 14.24 22.70 -2.92
CA GLN A 428 15.57 22.11 -2.72
C GLN A 428 16.15 21.51 -4.02
N ARG A 429 15.31 20.82 -4.80
CA ARG A 429 15.74 20.23 -6.08
C ARG A 429 16.14 21.29 -7.09
N LEU A 430 15.37 22.36 -7.23
CA LEU A 430 15.64 23.41 -8.20
C LEU A 430 16.82 24.31 -7.80
N PHE A 431 16.90 24.71 -6.53
CA PHE A 431 17.80 25.76 -6.09
C PHE A 431 19.04 25.28 -5.34
N GLU A 432 19.04 24.11 -4.70
CA GLU A 432 20.13 23.67 -3.81
C GLU A 432 20.91 22.48 -4.36
N SER A 433 20.24 21.50 -4.96
CA SER A 433 20.82 20.18 -5.29
C SER A 433 22.12 20.21 -6.12
N HIS A 434 22.24 21.17 -7.06
CA HIS A 434 23.38 21.27 -7.97
C HIS A 434 24.39 22.37 -7.58
N VAL A 435 24.14 23.15 -6.50
CA VAL A 435 24.97 24.32 -6.16
C VAL A 435 26.41 23.91 -5.84
N ASP A 436 26.57 22.91 -4.97
CA ASP A 436 27.88 22.41 -4.57
C ASP A 436 28.63 21.78 -5.75
N GLU A 437 27.91 21.06 -6.62
CA GLU A 437 28.47 20.49 -7.85
C GLU A 437 29.00 21.60 -8.75
N TYR A 438 28.19 22.63 -9.06
CA TYR A 438 28.59 23.73 -9.92
C TYR A 438 29.75 24.55 -9.35
N GLN A 439 29.84 24.68 -8.03
CA GLN A 439 30.96 25.34 -7.36
C GLN A 439 32.24 24.51 -7.46
N SER A 440 32.16 23.20 -7.18
CA SER A 440 33.29 22.29 -7.29
C SER A 440 33.82 22.17 -8.72
N GLU A 441 32.94 22.28 -9.71
CA GLU A 441 33.26 22.20 -11.14
C GLU A 441 33.71 23.54 -11.73
N GLY A 442 33.65 24.64 -10.96
CA GLY A 442 34.07 25.97 -11.41
C GLY A 442 33.13 26.63 -12.42
N ILE A 443 31.87 26.18 -12.51
CA ILE A 443 30.88 26.64 -13.50
C ILE A 443 29.80 27.56 -12.92
N SER A 444 29.89 27.95 -11.65
CA SER A 444 28.92 28.86 -10.99
C SER A 444 28.72 30.20 -11.70
N LYS A 445 29.68 30.63 -12.54
CA LYS A 445 29.54 31.84 -13.38
C LYS A 445 28.41 31.74 -14.42
N TYR A 446 28.08 30.52 -14.85
CA TYR A 446 26.99 30.25 -15.79
C TYR A 446 25.64 30.09 -15.06
N VAL A 447 25.68 29.69 -13.79
CA VAL A 447 24.48 29.43 -12.99
C VAL A 447 24.53 30.24 -11.68
N PRO A 448 24.16 31.52 -11.71
CA PRO A 448 24.22 32.37 -10.52
C PRO A 448 23.22 31.89 -9.44
N PRO A 449 23.54 32.09 -8.15
CA PRO A 449 22.62 31.80 -7.07
C PRO A 449 21.42 32.74 -7.13
N ILE A 450 20.23 32.20 -6.91
CA ILE A 450 18.97 32.95 -6.91
C ILE A 450 18.40 32.91 -5.50
N SER A 451 18.09 34.08 -4.95
CA SER A 451 17.37 34.18 -3.67
C SER A 451 15.93 33.74 -3.89
N TYR A 452 15.46 32.82 -3.05
CA TYR A 452 14.13 32.25 -3.12
C TYR A 452 13.51 32.15 -1.73
N PHE A 453 12.19 31.95 -1.65
CA PHE A 453 11.51 31.72 -0.38
C PHE A 453 11.75 30.29 0.11
N ASP A 454 12.53 30.16 1.18
CA ASP A 454 12.79 28.87 1.83
C ASP A 454 11.77 28.60 2.95
N ASN A 455 11.05 27.48 2.83
CA ASN A 455 10.07 27.02 3.81
C ASN A 455 10.60 25.94 4.78
N SER A 456 11.92 25.70 4.81
CA SER A 456 12.58 24.73 5.70
C SER A 456 12.16 24.85 7.16
N GLU A 457 12.06 26.07 7.69
CA GLU A 457 11.65 26.29 9.09
C GLU A 457 10.18 25.92 9.34
N CYS A 458 9.30 26.10 8.34
CA CYS A 458 7.91 25.64 8.43
C CYS A 458 7.84 24.11 8.43
N VAL A 459 8.61 23.45 7.56
CA VAL A 459 8.74 21.99 7.57
C VAL A 459 9.28 21.48 8.91
N ARG A 460 10.30 22.15 9.46
CA ARG A 460 10.90 21.83 10.76
C ARG A 460 9.88 21.93 11.89
N LEU A 461 9.02 22.94 11.88
CA LEU A 461 7.89 23.08 12.81
C LEU A 461 7.01 21.80 12.83
N PHE A 462 6.68 21.24 11.66
CA PHE A 462 5.91 20.00 11.58
C PHE A 462 6.69 18.74 12.03
N GLN A 463 7.90 18.55 11.49
CA GLN A 463 8.61 17.27 11.52
C GLN A 463 9.72 17.14 12.58
N ASN A 464 10.09 18.18 13.33
CA ASN A 464 11.18 18.06 14.28
C ASN A 464 10.97 16.91 15.29
N LYS A 465 12.01 16.12 15.57
CA LYS A 465 11.99 15.05 16.58
C LYS A 465 13.18 15.23 17.53
N PRO A 466 12.98 15.46 18.84
CA PRO A 466 11.70 15.65 19.53
C PRO A 466 11.15 17.08 19.39
N GLY A 467 9.82 17.19 19.38
CA GLY A 467 9.12 18.45 19.65
C GLY A 467 8.54 19.20 18.45
N GLY A 468 8.49 18.63 17.24
CA GLY A 468 7.64 19.12 16.15
C GLY A 468 6.14 18.90 16.45
N LEU A 469 5.26 19.58 15.71
CA LEU A 469 3.81 19.49 15.92
C LEU A 469 3.30 18.05 15.85
N ILE A 470 3.73 17.28 14.84
CA ILE A 470 3.34 15.87 14.66
C ILE A 470 3.85 15.03 15.83
N HIS A 471 5.10 15.24 16.25
CA HIS A 471 5.69 14.50 17.37
C HIS A 471 4.94 14.76 18.69
N ILE A 472 4.60 16.02 18.98
CA ILE A 472 3.84 16.39 20.18
C ILE A 472 2.42 15.78 20.12
N MET A 473 1.77 15.88 18.97
CA MET A 473 0.42 15.34 18.76
C MET A 473 0.39 13.82 18.96
N ASP A 474 1.33 13.10 18.37
CA ASP A 474 1.47 11.65 18.52
C ASP A 474 1.73 11.24 19.98
N ASP A 475 2.62 11.96 20.68
CA ASP A 475 2.92 11.69 22.09
C ASP A 475 1.68 11.90 22.99
N GLN A 476 0.89 12.94 22.74
CA GLN A 476 -0.31 13.20 23.50
C GLN A 476 -1.46 12.27 23.14
N ALA A 477 -1.60 11.88 21.87
CA ALA A 477 -2.64 10.94 21.42
C ALA A 477 -2.47 9.57 22.11
N ARG A 478 -1.23 9.07 22.22
CA ARG A 478 -0.91 7.86 22.99
C ARG A 478 -1.19 7.98 24.49
N ARG A 479 -1.32 9.21 25.01
CA ARG A 479 -1.60 9.51 26.42
C ARG A 479 -2.98 10.16 26.61
N SER A 480 -3.92 9.90 25.70
CA SER A 480 -5.27 10.49 25.70
C SER A 480 -6.06 10.30 27.00
N HIS A 481 -5.74 9.28 27.80
CA HIS A 481 -6.31 9.09 29.15
C HIS A 481 -5.91 10.18 30.17
N LYS A 482 -4.87 10.97 29.88
CA LYS A 482 -4.34 12.07 30.74
C LYS A 482 -4.20 13.39 29.98
N LYS A 483 -4.31 13.39 28.66
CA LYS A 483 -4.04 14.51 27.78
C LYS A 483 -5.26 14.82 26.94
N THR A 484 -5.51 16.11 26.74
CA THR A 484 -6.64 16.63 25.97
C THR A 484 -6.14 17.50 24.84
N ASP A 485 -7.01 17.79 23.86
CA ASP A 485 -6.66 18.70 22.75
C ASP A 485 -6.21 20.09 23.24
N HIS A 486 -6.72 20.55 24.39
CA HIS A 486 -6.26 21.78 25.04
C HIS A 486 -4.79 21.69 25.47
N THR A 487 -4.42 20.61 26.17
CA THR A 487 -3.03 20.40 26.58
C THR A 487 -2.08 20.19 25.40
N MET A 488 -2.61 19.77 24.24
CA MET A 488 -1.86 19.66 22.99
C MET A 488 -1.54 21.04 22.44
N VAL A 489 -2.54 21.92 22.31
CA VAL A 489 -2.34 23.29 21.84
C VAL A 489 -1.44 24.09 22.78
N ASP A 490 -1.57 23.91 24.10
CA ASP A 490 -0.66 24.52 25.08
C ASP A 490 0.79 24.08 24.88
N ALA A 491 1.00 22.78 24.59
CA ALA A 491 2.33 22.26 24.30
C ALA A 491 2.90 22.80 22.98
N PHE A 492 2.05 22.98 21.95
CA PHE A 492 2.45 23.66 20.71
C PHE A 492 2.88 25.10 21.00
N ALA A 493 2.08 25.87 21.74
CA ALA A 493 2.38 27.25 22.09
C ALA A 493 3.66 27.38 22.93
N LYS A 494 3.86 26.50 23.91
CA LYS A 494 5.08 26.48 24.73
C LYS A 494 6.34 26.23 23.91
N ARG A 495 6.26 25.40 22.86
CA ARG A 495 7.41 25.02 22.04
C ARG A 495 7.65 25.96 20.86
N TRP A 496 6.59 26.43 20.21
CA TRP A 496 6.64 27.14 18.92
C TRP A 496 5.94 28.51 18.93
N GLY A 497 5.48 29.01 20.07
CA GLY A 497 4.75 30.28 20.17
C GLY A 497 5.50 31.52 19.65
N ASN A 498 6.83 31.48 19.60
CA ASN A 498 7.69 32.54 19.05
C ASN A 498 8.11 32.30 17.59
N HIS A 499 7.69 31.19 16.97
CA HIS A 499 8.08 30.84 15.61
C HIS A 499 7.26 31.62 14.58
N SER A 500 7.90 32.15 13.53
CA SER A 500 7.23 32.99 12.51
C SER A 500 6.08 32.26 11.79
N SER A 501 6.23 30.95 11.60
CA SER A 501 5.20 30.10 10.97
C SER A 501 4.11 29.59 11.90
N PHE A 502 4.13 29.90 13.21
CA PHE A 502 3.13 29.41 14.16
C PHE A 502 2.51 30.56 14.95
N LYS A 503 1.18 30.58 15.05
CA LYS A 503 0.44 31.56 15.86
C LYS A 503 -0.65 30.86 16.65
N LEU A 504 -0.78 31.22 17.93
CA LEU A 504 -1.92 30.79 18.73
C LEU A 504 -3.18 31.56 18.31
N GLY A 505 -4.33 30.89 18.25
CA GLY A 505 -5.60 31.55 18.00
C GLY A 505 -5.95 32.54 19.12
N SER A 506 -6.58 33.66 18.76
CA SER A 506 -6.92 34.74 19.70
C SER A 506 -8.09 34.42 20.64
N GLY A 507 -8.49 33.14 20.77
CA GLY A 507 -9.60 32.66 21.59
C GLY A 507 -10.03 31.22 21.24
N LEU A 508 -11.10 30.76 21.87
CA LEU A 508 -11.80 29.52 21.52
C LEU A 508 -12.59 29.71 20.22
N ASP A 509 -12.77 28.65 19.45
CA ASP A 509 -13.68 28.66 18.31
C ASP A 509 -15.17 28.70 18.76
N ARG A 510 -16.09 28.72 17.78
CA ARG A 510 -17.54 28.69 18.05
C ARG A 510 -17.98 27.45 18.82
N SER A 511 -17.20 26.37 18.76
CA SER A 511 -17.46 25.09 19.41
C SER A 511 -16.79 24.98 20.79
N GLY A 512 -16.06 26.01 21.24
CA GLY A 512 -15.38 26.02 22.53
C GLY A 512 -14.02 25.31 22.57
N PHE A 513 -13.41 25.02 21.41
CA PHE A 513 -12.08 24.42 21.31
C PHE A 513 -11.00 25.44 20.96
N PRO A 514 -9.75 25.26 21.44
CA PRO A 514 -8.66 26.15 21.09
C PRO A 514 -8.28 25.99 19.61
N THR A 515 -7.85 27.10 19.02
CA THR A 515 -7.39 27.14 17.63
C THR A 515 -5.91 27.49 17.56
N PHE A 516 -5.25 27.02 16.51
CA PHE A 516 -3.89 27.39 16.19
C PHE A 516 -3.77 27.64 14.70
N THR A 517 -2.84 28.51 14.31
CA THR A 517 -2.63 28.91 12.92
C THR A 517 -1.21 28.57 12.50
N VAL A 518 -1.09 27.93 11.34
CA VAL A 518 0.20 27.70 10.68
C VAL A 518 0.29 28.58 9.44
N CYS A 519 1.37 29.32 9.29
CA CYS A 519 1.67 30.11 8.09
C CYS A 519 2.36 29.21 7.07
N HIS A 520 1.59 28.60 6.18
CA HIS A 520 2.09 27.77 5.07
C HIS A 520 2.66 28.64 3.95
N PHE A 521 3.38 28.02 3.00
CA PHE A 521 3.86 28.73 1.80
C PHE A 521 2.72 29.38 0.99
N ASN A 522 1.52 28.78 1.01
CA ASN A 522 0.33 29.31 0.34
C ASN A 522 -0.56 30.20 1.23
N GLY A 523 -0.06 30.62 2.40
CA GLY A 523 -0.76 31.52 3.32
C GLY A 523 -1.16 30.89 4.65
N PRO A 524 -1.71 31.70 5.59
CA PRO A 524 -2.08 31.24 6.92
C PRO A 524 -3.36 30.39 6.91
N VAL A 525 -3.30 29.24 7.61
CA VAL A 525 -4.46 28.34 7.81
C VAL A 525 -4.67 28.14 9.30
N THR A 526 -5.91 28.38 9.76
CA THR A 526 -6.32 28.20 11.15
C THR A 526 -7.02 26.86 11.32
N TYR A 527 -6.54 26.05 12.25
CA TYR A 527 -7.06 24.72 12.60
C TYR A 527 -7.80 24.78 13.94
N SER A 528 -8.94 24.10 14.03
CA SER A 528 -9.61 23.82 15.32
C SER A 528 -9.02 22.56 15.90
N SER A 529 -8.71 22.53 17.20
CA SER A 529 -8.18 21.34 17.85
C SER A 529 -9.25 20.27 18.15
N GLU A 530 -10.50 20.49 17.77
CA GLU A 530 -11.61 19.56 18.02
C GLU A 530 -11.28 18.13 17.55
N ALA A 531 -11.28 17.19 18.50
CA ALA A 531 -11.03 15.76 18.28
C ALA A 531 -9.69 15.42 17.57
N PHE A 532 -8.68 16.31 17.64
CA PHE A 532 -7.38 16.07 16.99
C PHE A 532 -6.68 14.82 17.52
N LEU A 533 -6.62 14.65 18.84
CA LEU A 533 -5.95 13.51 19.45
C LEU A 533 -6.65 12.18 19.15
N GLU A 534 -7.99 12.16 19.18
CA GLU A 534 -8.78 10.98 18.86
C GLU A 534 -8.63 10.58 17.39
N ARG A 535 -8.78 11.54 16.47
CA ARG A 535 -8.59 11.30 15.03
C ARG A 535 -7.17 10.91 14.66
N ASN A 536 -6.16 11.39 15.40
CA ASN A 536 -4.78 11.01 15.18
C ASN A 536 -4.45 9.60 15.71
N LEU A 537 -5.09 9.18 16.80
CA LEU A 537 -4.95 7.83 17.33
C LEU A 537 -5.62 6.80 16.41
N ASP A 538 -6.80 7.12 15.88
CA ASP A 538 -7.55 6.30 14.94
C ASP A 538 -7.71 4.83 15.38
N ALA A 539 -8.09 4.65 16.64
CA ALA A 539 -8.32 3.32 17.18
C ALA A 539 -9.59 2.73 16.56
N LEU A 540 -9.44 1.64 15.80
CA LEU A 540 -10.57 0.84 15.35
C LEU A 540 -11.20 0.12 16.54
N ASN A 541 -12.52 0.01 16.52
CA ASN A 541 -13.23 -0.80 17.51
C ASN A 541 -12.83 -2.28 17.33
N PRO A 542 -12.19 -2.92 18.34
CA PRO A 542 -11.77 -4.32 18.24
C PRO A 542 -12.97 -5.27 18.05
N ASP A 543 -14.16 -4.89 18.51
CA ASP A 543 -15.38 -5.67 18.35
C ASP A 543 -15.76 -5.85 16.86
N PHE A 544 -15.49 -4.86 16.01
CA PHE A 544 -15.70 -4.99 14.56
C PHE A 544 -14.76 -6.01 13.92
N VAL A 545 -13.51 -6.06 14.39
CA VAL A 545 -12.55 -7.05 13.90
C VAL A 545 -12.98 -8.44 14.35
N ALA A 546 -13.37 -8.62 15.62
CA ALA A 546 -13.88 -9.89 16.12
C ALA A 546 -15.15 -10.34 15.37
N LEU A 547 -16.08 -9.43 15.09
CA LEU A 547 -17.32 -9.69 14.37
C LEU A 547 -17.07 -10.15 12.92
N LEU A 548 -16.21 -9.46 12.19
CA LEU A 548 -16.04 -9.67 10.74
C LEU A 548 -14.93 -10.65 10.39
N ARG A 549 -13.82 -10.65 11.14
CA ARG A 549 -12.72 -11.62 10.97
C ARG A 549 -13.03 -12.97 11.63
N GLY A 550 -13.75 -12.96 12.76
CA GLY A 550 -13.91 -14.10 13.64
C GLY A 550 -12.79 -14.19 14.69
N THR A 551 -13.03 -14.94 15.76
CA THR A 551 -12.06 -15.19 16.84
C THR A 551 -11.42 -16.57 16.70
N ALA A 552 -10.22 -16.78 17.26
CA ALA A 552 -9.56 -18.08 17.23
C ALA A 552 -10.40 -19.19 17.91
N ALA A 553 -11.16 -18.83 18.96
CA ALA A 553 -12.11 -19.72 19.61
C ALA A 553 -13.31 -20.13 18.73
N GLY A 554 -13.64 -19.33 17.70
CA GLY A 554 -14.67 -19.65 16.71
C GLY A 554 -14.16 -20.45 15.52
N ALA A 555 -12.85 -20.71 15.43
CA ALA A 555 -12.23 -21.52 14.37
C ALA A 555 -12.53 -23.01 14.58
N GLY A 556 -13.78 -23.41 14.32
CA GLY A 556 -14.27 -24.77 14.52
C GLY A 556 -15.80 -24.87 14.69
N LEU A 557 -16.48 -23.74 14.88
CA LEU A 557 -17.94 -23.67 14.86
C LEU A 557 -18.43 -23.62 13.39
N GLY A 558 -19.59 -24.23 13.11
CA GLY A 558 -20.17 -24.22 11.76
C GLY A 558 -20.45 -22.80 11.24
N ASP A 559 -20.53 -22.65 9.91
CA ASP A 559 -20.80 -21.36 9.26
C ASP A 559 -22.05 -20.69 9.87
N GLY A 560 -21.89 -19.45 10.35
CA GLY A 560 -22.96 -18.66 10.95
C GLY A 560 -23.10 -18.75 12.48
N ALA A 561 -22.25 -19.50 13.18
CA ALA A 561 -22.21 -19.53 14.65
C ALA A 561 -21.53 -18.29 15.27
N GLU A 562 -21.90 -17.93 16.50
CA GLU A 562 -21.26 -16.83 17.25
C GLU A 562 -19.74 -17.05 17.35
N GLY A 563 -18.95 -16.10 16.84
CA GLY A 563 -17.48 -16.14 16.85
C GLY A 563 -16.82 -16.66 15.55
N ALA A 564 -17.55 -17.21 14.59
CA ALA A 564 -16.99 -17.73 13.32
C ALA A 564 -16.53 -16.63 12.33
N GLY A 565 -16.95 -15.37 12.56
CA GLY A 565 -16.71 -14.23 11.69
C GLY A 565 -17.74 -14.11 10.57
N SER A 566 -17.46 -13.25 9.58
CA SER A 566 -18.34 -13.10 8.41
C SER A 566 -18.34 -14.37 7.55
N ILE A 567 -19.52 -14.85 7.15
CA ILE A 567 -19.68 -15.93 6.16
C ILE A 567 -19.31 -15.45 4.75
N ASN A 568 -19.25 -14.13 4.50
CA ASN A 568 -18.86 -13.57 3.22
C ASN A 568 -17.32 -13.54 3.14
N PRO A 569 -16.67 -14.40 2.31
CA PRO A 569 -15.21 -14.51 2.29
C PRO A 569 -14.53 -13.21 1.85
N PHE A 570 -15.22 -12.39 1.06
CA PHE A 570 -14.71 -11.09 0.64
C PHE A 570 -14.61 -10.12 1.81
N VAL A 571 -15.71 -9.97 2.57
CA VAL A 571 -15.73 -9.11 3.77
C VAL A 571 -14.75 -9.62 4.82
N LYS A 572 -14.71 -10.93 5.08
CA LYS A 572 -13.72 -11.54 5.98
C LYS A 572 -12.27 -11.27 5.52
N GLY A 573 -12.01 -11.30 4.22
CA GLY A 573 -10.71 -11.00 3.62
C GLY A 573 -10.25 -9.56 3.77
N LEU A 574 -11.18 -8.58 3.74
CA LEU A 574 -10.87 -7.16 3.98
C LEU A 574 -10.31 -6.94 5.39
N PHE A 575 -10.77 -7.70 6.37
CA PHE A 575 -10.28 -7.64 7.74
C PHE A 575 -9.06 -8.52 7.97
N SER A 576 -8.31 -8.97 6.95
CA SER A 576 -7.13 -9.83 7.17
C SER A 576 -6.01 -9.15 7.99
N GLY A 577 -5.10 -9.96 8.57
CA GLY A 577 -3.96 -9.46 9.35
C GLY A 577 -2.95 -8.61 8.55
N LYS A 578 -3.01 -8.66 7.20
CA LYS A 578 -2.20 -7.77 6.34
C LYS A 578 -2.76 -6.36 6.23
N ALA A 579 -4.08 -6.21 6.41
CA ALA A 579 -4.78 -4.94 6.23
C ALA A 579 -5.05 -4.22 7.57
N ILE A 580 -5.14 -4.94 8.68
CA ILE A 580 -5.40 -4.39 10.02
C ILE A 580 -4.38 -4.94 11.01
N ALA A 581 -3.64 -4.03 11.64
CA ALA A 581 -2.76 -4.34 12.77
C ALA A 581 -3.60 -4.53 14.03
N THR A 582 -3.47 -5.69 14.68
CA THR A 582 -4.20 -6.03 15.91
C THR A 582 -3.23 -6.27 17.05
N GLN A 583 -3.52 -5.72 18.23
CA GLN A 583 -2.79 -6.00 19.46
C GLN A 583 -3.62 -6.93 20.34
N ALA A 584 -3.03 -8.08 20.70
CA ALA A 584 -3.64 -9.05 21.61
C ALA A 584 -3.42 -8.68 23.08
N HIS A 585 -4.26 -9.22 23.96
CA HIS A 585 -4.13 -9.01 25.39
C HIS A 585 -2.88 -9.73 25.94
N PRO A 586 -2.07 -9.10 26.83
CA PRO A 586 -0.85 -9.72 27.36
C PRO A 586 -1.06 -11.04 28.10
N LYS A 587 -2.29 -11.33 28.55
CA LYS A 587 -2.66 -12.58 29.24
C LYS A 587 -3.48 -13.55 28.38
N SER A 588 -3.87 -13.16 27.15
CA SER A 588 -4.73 -13.96 26.27
C SER A 588 -4.44 -13.60 24.81
N GLU A 589 -3.71 -14.47 24.10
CA GLU A 589 -3.29 -14.23 22.71
C GLU A 589 -4.47 -14.15 21.73
N ASP A 590 -5.60 -14.78 22.05
CA ASP A 590 -6.78 -14.83 21.17
C ASP A 590 -7.69 -13.59 21.25
N MET A 591 -7.45 -12.69 22.21
CA MET A 591 -8.35 -11.56 22.49
C MET A 591 -7.75 -10.24 22.01
N ILE A 592 -8.39 -9.63 21.01
CA ILE A 592 -7.95 -8.37 20.40
C ILE A 592 -8.35 -7.20 21.30
N VAL A 593 -7.37 -6.40 21.72
CA VAL A 593 -7.55 -5.27 22.65
C VAL A 593 -7.49 -3.93 21.92
N ALA A 594 -6.78 -3.87 20.80
CA ALA A 594 -6.72 -2.71 19.92
C ALA A 594 -6.55 -3.15 18.48
N ALA A 595 -7.13 -2.39 17.56
CA ALA A 595 -6.96 -2.57 16.13
C ALA A 595 -6.72 -1.20 15.47
N GLN A 596 -5.95 -1.20 14.39
CA GLN A 596 -5.69 0.00 13.60
C GLN A 596 -5.41 -0.37 12.15
N GLN A 597 -5.92 0.46 11.24
CA GLN A 597 -5.56 0.38 9.83
C GLN A 597 -4.32 1.28 9.60
N PRO A 598 -3.22 0.75 9.05
CA PRO A 598 -2.08 1.57 8.70
C PRO A 598 -2.45 2.60 7.61
N VAL A 599 -2.01 3.84 7.76
CA VAL A 599 -2.25 4.94 6.81
C VAL A 599 -1.20 4.98 5.69
N LYS A 600 -0.11 4.23 5.86
CA LYS A 600 0.89 4.03 4.82
C LYS A 600 0.35 3.13 3.69
N PRO A 601 0.78 3.34 2.43
CA PRO A 601 0.45 2.41 1.36
C PRO A 601 0.91 0.98 1.69
N MET A 602 0.17 -0.03 1.20
CA MET A 602 0.50 -1.45 1.44
C MET A 602 1.83 -1.88 0.80
N ARG A 603 2.29 -1.14 -0.20
CA ARG A 603 3.56 -1.37 -0.91
C ARG A 603 4.46 -0.15 -0.78
N ALA A 604 5.77 -0.36 -0.82
CA ALA A 604 6.73 0.73 -0.88
C ALA A 604 6.93 1.22 -2.34
N PRO A 605 7.29 2.50 -2.52
CA PRO A 605 7.85 2.99 -3.78
C PRO A 605 9.05 2.15 -4.23
N SER A 606 9.26 2.05 -5.54
CA SER A 606 10.41 1.36 -6.12
C SER A 606 11.70 2.14 -5.84
N THR A 607 12.64 1.55 -5.11
CA THR A 607 13.97 2.14 -4.88
C THR A 607 15.02 1.45 -5.72
N ARG A 608 15.98 2.24 -6.23
CA ARG A 608 17.11 1.66 -6.97
C ARG A 608 18.11 1.09 -5.95
N ARG A 609 18.30 -0.24 -5.94
CA ARG A 609 19.43 -0.84 -5.22
C ARG A 609 20.71 -0.18 -5.76
N LYS A 610 21.51 0.45 -4.89
CA LYS A 610 22.67 1.32 -5.23
C LYS A 610 23.75 0.74 -6.15
N ASN A 611 23.64 -0.51 -6.62
CA ASN A 611 24.66 -1.22 -7.39
C ASN A 611 24.44 -1.29 -8.92
N THR A 612 23.46 -0.58 -9.51
CA THR A 612 23.18 -0.65 -10.97
C THR A 612 23.64 0.54 -11.79
N VAL A 613 24.63 1.33 -11.34
CA VAL A 613 25.37 2.19 -12.28
C VAL A 613 26.30 1.28 -13.09
N ARG A 614 25.82 0.75 -14.22
CA ARG A 614 26.69 0.25 -15.30
C ARG A 614 27.45 1.43 -15.93
N ARG A 615 28.39 2.00 -15.19
CA ARG A 615 29.53 2.71 -15.79
C ARG A 615 30.50 1.64 -16.29
N MET A 616 31.02 1.82 -17.50
CA MET A 616 31.93 0.86 -18.13
C MET A 616 33.07 0.44 -17.19
N PRO A 617 33.57 -0.81 -17.28
CA PRO A 617 34.76 -1.21 -16.54
C PRO A 617 35.96 -0.39 -17.05
N ARG A 618 36.58 0.41 -16.19
CA ARG A 618 37.93 0.92 -16.44
C ARG A 618 38.92 -0.17 -16.07
N ASP A 619 39.66 -0.68 -17.04
CA ASP A 619 40.87 -1.45 -16.83
C ASP A 619 41.91 -0.56 -16.15
N ASN A 620 42.03 -0.65 -14.83
CA ASN A 620 43.14 -0.06 -14.09
C ASN A 620 43.89 -1.17 -13.34
N ALA A 621 44.90 -1.72 -14.02
CA ALA A 621 46.00 -2.37 -13.36
C ALA A 621 46.87 -1.31 -12.64
N ALA A 622 47.42 -1.70 -11.50
CA ALA A 622 48.39 -0.98 -10.65
C ALA A 622 47.81 0.12 -9.74
N THR A 623 47.52 -0.22 -8.49
CA THR A 623 48.42 0.02 -7.34
C THR A 623 47.74 -0.48 -6.07
N GLY A 624 48.42 -1.36 -5.32
CA GLY A 624 47.85 -2.02 -4.15
C GLY A 624 47.93 -1.13 -2.92
N THR A 625 46.77 -0.90 -2.29
CA THR A 625 46.59 -0.76 -0.83
C THR A 625 45.08 -0.70 -0.52
N THR A 626 44.49 -1.85 -0.22
CA THR A 626 43.13 -1.96 0.35
C THR A 626 43.23 -2.09 1.88
N PRO A 627 42.58 -1.22 2.68
CA PRO A 627 42.17 -1.57 4.03
C PRO A 627 40.86 -2.40 3.97
N PRO A 628 40.61 -3.30 4.94
CA PRO A 628 39.44 -4.17 4.92
C PRO A 628 38.20 -3.35 5.25
N ILE A 629 37.30 -3.21 4.28
CA ILE A 629 35.93 -2.74 4.51
C ILE A 629 35.13 -3.98 4.87
N VAL A 630 34.60 -3.99 6.09
CA VAL A 630 33.64 -4.98 6.57
C VAL A 630 32.37 -4.84 5.71
N GLU A 631 32.09 -5.84 4.90
CA GLU A 631 30.83 -5.99 4.19
C GLU A 631 29.77 -6.42 5.21
N GLU A 632 28.92 -5.48 5.65
CA GLU A 632 27.63 -5.83 6.21
C GLU A 632 26.69 -6.17 5.04
N GLU A 633 26.52 -7.47 4.80
CA GLU A 633 25.40 -8.00 4.05
C GLU A 633 24.09 -7.55 4.72
N ARG A 634 23.44 -6.54 4.15
CA ARG A 634 22.03 -6.27 4.45
C ARG A 634 21.20 -7.32 3.71
N GLU A 635 21.07 -8.48 4.35
CA GLU A 635 19.92 -9.34 4.16
C GLU A 635 18.66 -8.53 4.42
N ASP A 636 17.60 -8.81 3.65
CA ASP A 636 16.30 -8.17 3.77
C ASP A 636 15.84 -8.25 5.24
N GLU A 637 15.99 -7.14 5.98
CA GLU A 637 15.39 -6.97 7.29
C GLU A 637 13.87 -7.02 7.08
N ASP A 638 13.29 -8.19 7.33
CA ASP A 638 12.02 -8.26 8.04
C ASP A 638 12.07 -7.19 9.11
N VAL A 639 11.09 -6.28 9.06
CA VAL A 639 10.94 -5.12 9.94
C VAL A 639 11.07 -5.57 11.40
N THR A 640 12.28 -5.61 11.92
CA THR A 640 12.53 -5.75 13.34
C THR A 640 12.21 -4.39 13.91
N THR A 641 10.98 -4.30 14.42
CA THR A 641 10.48 -3.29 15.34
C THR A 641 11.59 -2.82 16.29
N SER A 642 12.21 -1.71 15.93
CA SER A 642 12.94 -0.89 16.90
C SER A 642 11.94 -0.51 17.98
N GLN A 643 12.33 -0.73 19.23
CA GLN A 643 11.51 -0.64 20.44
C GLN A 643 10.94 0.77 20.65
N ASN A 644 9.85 1.09 19.93
CA ASN A 644 8.97 2.19 20.24
C ASN A 644 7.59 1.57 20.50
N THR A 645 7.35 1.22 21.76
CA THR A 645 6.19 0.45 22.27
C THR A 645 4.86 1.22 22.25
N GLY A 646 4.69 2.17 21.33
CA GLY A 646 3.50 3.01 21.24
C GLY A 646 2.63 2.64 20.03
N THR A 647 1.32 2.63 20.20
CA THR A 647 0.34 2.53 19.10
C THR A 647 0.68 3.56 18.01
N PRO A 648 0.73 3.16 16.73
CA PRO A 648 1.00 4.10 15.65
C PRO A 648 -0.07 5.19 15.60
N CYS A 649 0.29 6.35 15.07
CA CYS A 649 -0.63 7.49 14.93
C CYS A 649 -0.67 7.93 13.47
N VAL A 650 -1.84 8.35 13.01
CA VAL A 650 -2.13 8.70 11.61
C VAL A 650 -1.12 9.69 11.04
N ALA A 651 -0.87 10.81 11.74
CA ALA A 651 0.04 11.84 11.24
C ALA A 651 1.51 11.39 11.28
N GLY A 652 1.90 10.63 12.30
CA GLY A 652 3.24 10.04 12.41
C GLY A 652 3.54 9.03 11.30
N GLU A 653 2.60 8.14 11.02
CA GLU A 653 2.69 7.16 9.92
C GLU A 653 2.68 7.85 8.56
N PHE A 654 1.77 8.80 8.37
CA PHE A 654 1.67 9.54 7.11
C PHE A 654 2.96 10.31 6.82
N ARG A 655 3.53 10.95 7.84
CA ARG A 655 4.85 11.59 7.74
C ARG A 655 5.93 10.58 7.35
N ALA A 656 6.00 9.42 7.99
CA ALA A 656 6.99 8.39 7.64
C ALA A 656 6.82 7.90 6.20
N ALA A 657 5.58 7.71 5.74
CA ALA A 657 5.28 7.34 4.36
C ALA A 657 5.71 8.41 3.34
N LEU A 658 5.55 9.69 3.67
CA LEU A 658 6.06 10.80 2.87
C LEU A 658 7.59 10.86 2.87
N ASP A 659 8.24 10.63 4.02
CA ASP A 659 9.70 10.62 4.13
C ASP A 659 10.28 9.56 3.15
N THR A 660 9.74 8.33 3.16
CA THR A 660 10.12 7.27 2.19
C THR A 660 9.86 7.66 0.73
N LEU A 661 8.73 8.33 0.45
CA LEU A 661 8.41 8.77 -0.90
C LEU A 661 9.40 9.83 -1.41
N PHE A 662 9.68 10.86 -0.62
CA PHE A 662 10.58 11.95 -1.03
C PHE A 662 12.04 11.51 -1.12
N GLU A 663 12.46 10.54 -0.30
CA GLU A 663 13.75 9.86 -0.49
C GLU A 663 13.80 9.16 -1.85
N THR A 664 12.76 8.41 -2.21
CA THR A 664 12.67 7.72 -3.50
C THR A 664 12.65 8.69 -4.68
N LEU A 665 11.82 9.75 -4.60
CA LEU A 665 11.79 10.81 -5.61
C LEU A 665 13.15 11.51 -5.75
N GLY A 666 13.92 11.54 -4.67
CA GLY A 666 15.23 12.15 -4.61
C GLY A 666 16.32 11.42 -5.40
N ASP A 667 16.11 10.13 -5.70
CA ASP A 667 17.01 9.31 -6.52
C ASP A 667 16.64 9.36 -8.02
N THR A 668 15.50 9.97 -8.36
CA THR A 668 15.03 10.15 -9.74
C THR A 668 15.41 11.50 -10.33
N HIS A 669 15.42 11.62 -11.66
CA HIS A 669 15.43 12.92 -12.33
C HIS A 669 14.02 13.50 -12.36
N ASN A 670 13.85 14.74 -11.87
CA ASN A 670 12.54 15.33 -11.57
C ASN A 670 12.10 16.35 -12.63
N TRP A 671 10.84 16.23 -13.06
CA TRP A 671 10.14 17.15 -13.94
C TRP A 671 8.99 17.82 -13.17
N PHE A 672 8.72 19.10 -13.43
CA PHE A 672 7.78 19.88 -12.62
C PHE A 672 6.63 20.44 -13.45
N VAL A 673 5.40 20.28 -12.98
CA VAL A 673 4.20 20.84 -13.60
C VAL A 673 3.47 21.73 -12.58
N PHE A 674 3.55 23.04 -12.79
CA PHE A 674 2.88 24.05 -11.97
C PHE A 674 1.51 24.38 -12.56
N CYS A 675 0.47 23.93 -11.88
CA CYS A 675 -0.92 24.09 -12.28
C CYS A 675 -1.55 25.29 -11.55
N ILE A 676 -2.08 26.25 -12.30
CA ILE A 676 -2.70 27.49 -11.80
C ILE A 676 -4.21 27.45 -12.02
N ASN A 677 -4.97 27.74 -10.96
CA ASN A 677 -6.41 27.95 -11.07
C ASN A 677 -6.69 29.41 -11.50
N PRO A 678 -7.31 29.67 -12.66
CA PRO A 678 -7.52 31.05 -13.11
C PRO A 678 -8.64 31.76 -12.34
N ASN A 679 -9.62 31.04 -11.79
CA ASN A 679 -10.73 31.61 -11.01
C ASN A 679 -11.39 30.55 -10.12
N ASP A 680 -11.91 30.96 -8.96
CA ASP A 680 -12.58 30.04 -8.01
C ASP A 680 -14.00 29.66 -8.43
N SER A 681 -14.56 30.41 -9.39
CA SER A 681 -15.91 30.18 -9.93
C SER A 681 -15.98 29.01 -10.92
N GLN A 682 -14.83 28.41 -11.30
CA GLN A 682 -14.71 27.34 -12.29
C GLN A 682 -15.33 27.70 -13.65
N LEU A 683 -15.25 28.97 -14.03
CA LEU A 683 -15.80 29.47 -15.28
C LEU A 683 -14.72 29.50 -16.38
N PRO A 684 -15.03 29.04 -17.59
CA PRO A 684 -14.10 29.12 -18.71
C PRO A 684 -13.91 30.58 -19.16
N ASN A 685 -12.77 30.87 -19.80
CA ASN A 685 -12.42 32.19 -20.35
C ASN A 685 -12.40 33.34 -19.33
N GLN A 686 -12.36 33.04 -18.03
CA GLN A 686 -12.28 34.04 -16.96
C GLN A 686 -10.99 33.85 -16.17
N LEU A 687 -10.29 34.96 -15.89
CA LEU A 687 -9.06 34.95 -15.11
C LEU A 687 -9.06 36.09 -14.07
N GLU A 688 -8.90 35.72 -12.81
CA GLU A 688 -8.83 36.62 -11.67
C GLU A 688 -7.37 37.00 -11.38
N GLY A 689 -6.93 38.15 -11.89
CA GLY A 689 -5.53 38.55 -11.84
C GLY A 689 -4.92 38.60 -10.42
N ARG A 690 -5.71 38.91 -9.39
CA ARG A 690 -5.24 38.91 -8.00
C ARG A 690 -4.98 37.50 -7.47
N SER A 691 -5.88 36.55 -7.75
CA SER A 691 -5.72 35.14 -7.34
C SER A 691 -4.53 34.51 -8.06
N VAL A 692 -4.47 34.67 -9.39
CA VAL A 692 -3.34 34.17 -10.21
C VAL A 692 -2.01 34.76 -9.75
N LYS A 693 -1.95 36.08 -9.49
CA LYS A 693 -0.73 36.71 -8.95
C LYS A 693 -0.34 36.15 -7.57
N GLY A 694 -1.31 35.80 -6.73
CA GLY A 694 -1.08 35.11 -5.46
C GLY A 694 -0.40 33.75 -5.67
N GLN A 695 -0.94 32.92 -6.56
CA GLN A 695 -0.40 31.60 -6.89
C GLN A 695 0.98 31.66 -7.56
N VAL A 696 1.20 32.62 -8.46
CA VAL A 696 2.51 32.87 -9.11
C VAL A 696 3.58 33.17 -8.07
N ARG A 697 3.24 33.97 -7.04
CA ARG A 697 4.13 34.31 -5.93
C ARG A 697 4.37 33.16 -4.97
N SER A 698 3.31 32.49 -4.51
CA SER A 698 3.44 31.39 -3.54
C SER A 698 4.17 30.19 -4.14
N SER A 699 4.03 29.95 -5.45
CA SER A 699 4.76 28.89 -6.15
C SER A 699 6.19 29.28 -6.54
N GLY A 700 6.59 30.55 -6.39
CA GLY A 700 7.93 31.03 -6.75
C GLY A 700 8.23 31.00 -8.25
N LEU A 701 7.23 31.16 -9.12
CA LEU A 701 7.42 30.95 -10.57
C LEU A 701 8.44 31.92 -11.19
N VAL A 702 8.61 33.11 -10.63
CA VAL A 702 9.60 34.11 -11.09
C VAL A 702 11.02 33.62 -10.82
N GLU A 703 11.27 33.12 -9.61
CA GLU A 703 12.56 32.56 -9.19
C GLU A 703 12.87 31.29 -9.98
N VAL A 704 11.87 30.43 -10.19
CA VAL A 704 12.03 29.21 -10.99
C VAL A 704 12.32 29.54 -12.45
N ALA A 705 11.64 30.52 -13.05
CA ALA A 705 11.93 30.99 -14.41
C ALA A 705 13.38 31.47 -14.56
N LYS A 706 13.87 32.26 -13.59
CA LYS A 706 15.26 32.73 -13.55
C LYS A 706 16.25 31.58 -13.42
N ARG A 707 15.92 30.56 -12.61
CA ARG A 707 16.80 29.39 -12.39
C ARG A 707 16.90 28.52 -13.63
N ASN A 708 15.76 28.23 -14.25
CA ASN A 708 15.70 27.33 -15.40
C ASN A 708 16.21 27.98 -16.70
N ALA A 709 16.41 29.30 -16.73
CA ALA A 709 17.10 29.99 -17.83
C ALA A 709 18.57 29.55 -17.97
N CYS A 710 19.18 29.05 -16.89
CA CYS A 710 20.62 28.74 -16.83
C CYS A 710 20.91 27.32 -16.30
N VAL A 711 20.01 26.35 -16.50
CA VAL A 711 20.17 24.99 -15.95
C VAL A 711 20.80 24.03 -16.96
N PHE A 712 21.65 23.12 -16.46
CA PHE A 712 22.19 22.00 -17.22
C PHE A 712 21.45 20.72 -16.84
N GLU A 713 21.08 19.91 -17.84
CA GLU A 713 20.25 18.73 -17.64
C GLU A 713 21.08 17.46 -17.47
N VAL A 714 22.23 17.39 -18.15
CA VAL A 714 23.09 16.20 -18.14
C VAL A 714 24.54 16.60 -17.88
N GLY A 715 25.15 15.94 -16.90
CA GLY A 715 26.57 16.04 -16.60
C GLY A 715 27.25 14.68 -16.75
N MET A 716 28.36 14.61 -17.49
CA MET A 716 29.13 13.37 -17.68
C MET A 716 30.63 13.63 -17.71
N ALA A 717 31.46 12.61 -17.47
CA ALA A 717 32.90 12.78 -17.52
C ALA A 717 33.38 13.09 -18.96
N PRO A 718 34.46 13.89 -19.17
CA PRO A 718 34.98 14.18 -20.51
C PRO A 718 35.32 12.93 -21.33
N ASP A 719 35.91 11.91 -20.70
CA ASP A 719 36.21 10.64 -21.35
C ASP A 719 34.94 9.89 -21.79
N GLU A 720 33.93 9.88 -20.91
CA GLU A 720 32.62 9.28 -21.20
C GLU A 720 31.94 9.98 -22.37
N PHE A 721 31.98 11.32 -22.38
CA PHE A 721 31.46 12.14 -23.47
C PHE A 721 32.15 11.83 -24.81
N CYS A 722 33.49 11.86 -24.84
CA CYS A 722 34.26 11.56 -26.03
C CYS A 722 34.09 10.11 -26.51
N GLN A 723 33.87 9.16 -25.60
CA GLN A 723 33.60 7.77 -25.95
C GLN A 723 32.18 7.59 -26.51
N ARG A 724 31.17 8.17 -25.86
CA ARG A 724 29.76 8.05 -26.25
C ARG A 724 29.48 8.70 -27.60
N TYR A 725 30.07 9.87 -27.86
CA TYR A 725 29.84 10.62 -29.10
C TYR A 725 30.97 10.48 -30.12
N ARG A 726 31.83 9.45 -29.99
CA ARG A 726 32.96 9.21 -30.89
C ARG A 726 32.55 9.13 -32.37
N ASP A 727 31.51 8.35 -32.68
CA ASP A 727 31.11 8.10 -34.07
C ASP A 727 30.47 9.35 -34.72
N PRO A 728 29.55 10.09 -34.06
CA PRO A 728 29.13 11.41 -34.51
C PRO A 728 30.31 12.38 -34.68
N MET A 729 31.24 12.42 -33.70
CA MET A 729 32.43 13.27 -33.76
C MET A 729 33.29 12.92 -34.98
N GLY A 730 33.54 11.64 -35.28
CA GLY A 730 34.38 11.23 -36.41
C GLY A 730 33.79 11.53 -37.79
N LYS A 731 32.47 11.69 -37.91
CA LYS A 731 31.80 12.09 -39.17
C LYS A 731 31.74 13.60 -39.36
N VAL A 732 31.66 14.36 -38.26
CA VAL A 732 31.53 15.82 -38.25
C VAL A 732 32.91 16.51 -38.17
N LEU A 733 33.90 15.88 -37.54
CA LEU A 733 35.23 16.40 -37.29
C LEU A 733 36.28 15.56 -38.05
N LEU A 734 36.89 16.14 -39.08
CA LEU A 734 38.12 15.63 -39.68
C LEU A 734 39.28 16.10 -38.77
N GLY A 735 39.80 15.23 -37.89
CA GLY A 735 40.83 15.61 -36.91
C GLY A 735 41.91 14.54 -36.70
N ASP A 736 43.17 14.97 -36.67
CA ASP A 736 44.36 14.16 -36.40
C ASP A 736 44.34 13.66 -34.94
N GLY A 737 44.62 12.38 -34.71
CA GLY A 737 44.41 11.66 -33.44
C GLY A 737 45.13 12.14 -32.17
N ASN A 738 45.72 13.34 -32.14
CA ASN A 738 46.57 13.86 -31.06
C ASN A 738 45.92 14.93 -30.15
N GLU A 739 44.60 15.10 -30.24
CA GLU A 739 43.86 16.19 -29.58
C GLU A 739 43.39 15.83 -28.18
N THR A 740 43.42 16.80 -27.27
CA THR A 740 42.91 16.63 -25.89
C THR A 740 41.38 16.52 -25.88
N PRO A 741 40.76 15.88 -24.86
CA PRO A 741 39.30 15.79 -24.76
C PRO A 741 38.60 17.15 -24.79
N ALA A 742 39.18 18.18 -24.16
CA ALA A 742 38.66 19.54 -24.13
C ALA A 742 38.56 20.17 -25.53
N GLU A 743 39.61 20.02 -26.35
CA GLU A 743 39.64 20.56 -27.73
C GLU A 743 38.62 19.85 -28.64
N ARG A 744 38.36 18.57 -28.40
CA ARG A 744 37.35 17.79 -29.14
C ARG A 744 35.93 18.23 -28.79
N ILE A 745 35.66 18.45 -27.50
CA ILE A 745 34.36 18.94 -27.02
C ILE A 745 34.04 20.30 -27.63
N GLU A 746 35.00 21.23 -27.58
CA GLU A 746 34.81 22.59 -28.08
C GLU A 746 34.58 22.61 -29.60
N ARG A 747 35.32 21.81 -30.35
CA ARG A 747 35.08 21.69 -31.79
C ARG A 747 33.72 21.09 -32.12
N MET A 748 33.27 20.10 -31.36
CA MET A 748 31.95 19.52 -31.58
C MET A 748 30.84 20.54 -31.30
N ARG A 749 30.99 21.34 -30.24
CA ARG A 749 30.07 22.46 -29.94
C ARG A 749 29.94 23.40 -31.14
N VAL A 750 31.07 23.83 -31.72
CA VAL A 750 31.10 24.71 -32.90
C VAL A 750 30.47 24.02 -34.12
N ALA A 751 30.80 22.76 -34.39
CA ALA A 751 30.32 22.04 -35.57
C ALA A 751 28.81 21.78 -35.54
N LEU A 752 28.21 21.68 -34.36
CA LEU A 752 26.76 21.54 -34.16
C LEU A 752 26.03 22.89 -34.03
N GLY A 753 26.74 24.01 -34.10
CA GLY A 753 26.16 25.35 -33.93
C GLY A 753 25.61 25.62 -32.53
N LEU A 754 26.14 24.95 -31.50
CA LEU A 754 25.69 25.07 -30.11
C LEU A 754 26.34 26.30 -29.44
N GLY A 755 25.58 26.99 -28.60
CA GLY A 755 26.05 28.17 -27.86
C GLY A 755 27.08 27.84 -26.77
N GLU A 756 27.73 28.87 -26.22
CA GLU A 756 28.70 28.70 -25.12
C GLU A 756 28.05 28.23 -23.81
N THR A 757 26.73 28.43 -23.67
CA THR A 757 25.93 27.94 -22.52
C THR A 757 25.28 26.59 -22.78
N ASP A 758 25.42 26.04 -23.99
CA ASP A 758 24.81 24.74 -24.33
C ASP A 758 25.73 23.57 -23.97
N VAL A 759 27.04 23.76 -24.07
CA VAL A 759 28.07 22.79 -23.69
C VAL A 759 29.12 23.51 -22.87
N VAL A 760 29.22 23.17 -21.58
CA VAL A 760 30.18 23.78 -20.66
C VAL A 760 31.10 22.73 -20.08
N LEU A 761 32.41 22.95 -20.22
CA LEU A 761 33.44 22.11 -19.60
C LEU A 761 33.75 22.63 -18.19
N GLY A 762 33.46 21.81 -17.18
CA GLY A 762 33.90 21.99 -15.80
C GLY A 762 35.28 21.37 -15.55
N GLN A 763 35.65 21.26 -14.27
CA GLN A 763 36.93 20.65 -13.87
C GLN A 763 36.98 19.15 -14.13
N HIS A 764 35.87 18.45 -13.93
CA HIS A 764 35.78 16.99 -14.01
C HIS A 764 34.60 16.50 -14.86
N LYS A 765 33.67 17.37 -15.24
CA LYS A 765 32.49 17.02 -16.05
C LYS A 765 32.27 17.97 -17.22
N VAL A 766 31.57 17.47 -18.24
CA VAL A 766 30.95 18.24 -19.31
C VAL A 766 29.46 18.34 -19.00
N PHE A 767 28.95 19.57 -18.97
CA PHE A 767 27.56 19.88 -18.73
C PHE A 767 26.86 20.25 -20.03
N LEU A 768 25.68 19.67 -20.25
CA LEU A 768 24.89 19.83 -21.46
C LEU A 768 23.53 20.45 -21.13
N SER A 769 23.15 21.47 -21.90
CA SER A 769 21.77 21.94 -21.96
C SER A 769 20.86 20.87 -22.57
N GLN A 770 19.55 20.98 -22.36
CA GLN A 770 18.56 20.11 -23.03
C GLN A 770 18.73 20.13 -24.55
N ALA A 771 19.05 21.29 -25.13
CA ALA A 771 19.23 21.43 -26.57
C ALA A 771 20.47 20.68 -27.07
N ALA A 772 21.61 20.82 -26.39
CA ALA A 772 22.83 20.08 -26.70
C ALA A 772 22.63 18.57 -26.54
N PHE A 773 21.98 18.15 -25.46
CA PHE A 773 21.73 16.73 -25.19
C PHE A 773 20.88 16.10 -26.29
N HIS A 774 19.77 16.73 -26.68
CA HIS A 774 18.94 16.26 -27.78
C HIS A 774 19.69 16.24 -29.11
N ALA A 775 20.45 17.30 -29.43
CA ALA A 775 21.21 17.36 -30.67
C ALA A 775 22.16 16.17 -30.80
N LEU A 776 22.89 15.85 -29.72
CA LEU A 776 23.87 14.77 -29.69
C LEU A 776 23.24 13.37 -29.68
N GLU A 777 22.23 13.17 -28.85
CA GLU A 777 21.54 11.88 -28.73
C GLU A 777 20.70 11.57 -29.98
N ASP A 778 20.11 12.57 -30.65
CA ASP A 778 19.37 12.35 -31.89
C ASP A 778 20.30 11.88 -33.02
N TYR A 779 21.59 12.26 -33.05
CA TYR A 779 22.58 11.64 -33.96
C TYR A 779 22.76 10.14 -33.69
N LEU A 780 22.83 9.74 -32.42
CA LEU A 780 22.95 8.33 -32.03
C LEU A 780 21.66 7.56 -32.40
N ARG A 781 20.49 8.16 -32.16
CA ARG A 781 19.18 7.60 -32.52
C ARG A 781 18.99 7.46 -34.03
N ALA A 782 19.51 8.38 -34.81
CA ALA A 782 19.48 8.30 -36.28
C ALA A 782 20.31 7.11 -36.80
N ALA A 783 21.38 6.75 -36.08
CA ALA A 783 22.25 5.63 -36.44
C ALA A 783 21.76 4.27 -35.90
N ASP A 784 20.91 4.24 -34.87
CA ASP A 784 20.35 3.01 -34.29
C ASP A 784 19.30 2.37 -35.24
N VAL A 785 19.72 1.34 -35.96
CA VAL A 785 18.89 0.62 -36.94
C VAL A 785 17.64 0.00 -36.33
N GLU A 786 17.72 -0.52 -35.09
CA GLU A 786 16.58 -1.17 -34.43
C GLU A 786 15.55 -0.14 -33.96
N GLU A 787 16.02 0.99 -33.43
CA GLU A 787 15.14 2.12 -33.09
C GLU A 787 14.47 2.70 -34.34
N GLN A 788 15.21 2.92 -35.41
CA GLN A 788 14.67 3.44 -36.68
C GLN A 788 13.66 2.47 -37.30
N LYS A 789 13.97 1.16 -37.31
CA LYS A 789 13.04 0.12 -37.80
C LYS A 789 11.74 0.10 -37.00
N ARG A 790 11.82 0.25 -35.68
CA ARG A 790 10.63 0.32 -34.80
C ARG A 790 9.82 1.58 -35.06
N ASN A 791 10.48 2.73 -35.24
CA ASN A 791 9.80 3.99 -35.51
C ASN A 791 9.06 3.94 -36.86
N ARG A 792 9.71 3.42 -37.93
CA ARG A 792 9.07 3.21 -39.24
C ARG A 792 7.87 2.27 -39.19
N MET A 793 7.97 1.16 -38.45
CA MET A 793 6.83 0.26 -38.26
C MET A 793 5.64 0.98 -37.58
N ARG A 794 5.92 1.81 -36.57
CA ARG A 794 4.88 2.60 -35.89
C ARG A 794 4.28 3.66 -36.78
N GLU A 795 5.09 4.37 -37.58
CA GLU A 795 4.60 5.34 -38.56
C GLU A 795 3.71 4.68 -39.62
N ALA A 796 4.11 3.52 -40.12
CA ALA A 796 3.31 2.75 -41.07
C ALA A 796 1.98 2.24 -40.48
N GLU A 797 1.96 1.83 -39.20
CA GLU A 797 0.72 1.45 -38.50
C GLU A 797 -0.25 2.63 -38.37
N VAL A 798 0.27 3.82 -38.05
CA VAL A 798 -0.52 5.06 -37.96
C VAL A 798 -1.03 5.48 -39.33
N GLU A 799 -0.19 5.45 -40.37
CA GLU A 799 -0.57 5.79 -41.75
C GLU A 799 -1.61 4.83 -42.33
N ALA A 800 -1.54 3.55 -41.97
CA ALA A 800 -2.51 2.53 -42.36
C ALA A 800 -3.85 2.63 -41.59
N GLY A 801 -3.99 3.52 -40.61
CA GLY A 801 -5.19 3.65 -39.79
C GLY A 801 -5.48 2.42 -38.91
N LEU A 802 -4.48 1.55 -38.71
CA LEU A 802 -4.58 0.31 -37.94
C LEU A 802 -4.24 0.53 -36.46
N ASP A 803 -4.26 1.78 -36.00
CA ASP A 803 -3.92 2.09 -34.62
C ASP A 803 -5.08 1.69 -33.69
N ALA A 804 -4.98 0.49 -33.11
CA ALA A 804 -5.89 0.00 -32.08
C ALA A 804 -5.98 0.92 -30.84
N ARG A 805 -5.10 1.94 -30.75
CA ARG A 805 -5.04 2.96 -29.70
C ARG A 805 -5.82 4.23 -30.06
N SER A 806 -6.43 4.29 -31.25
CA SER A 806 -7.21 5.43 -31.75
C SER A 806 -8.61 5.54 -31.12
N GLY A 807 -9.03 4.55 -30.32
CA GLY A 807 -10.19 4.70 -29.46
C GLY A 807 -9.90 5.77 -28.39
N GLY A 808 -10.54 6.94 -28.50
CA GLY A 808 -10.39 8.01 -27.53
C GLY A 808 -10.57 7.52 -26.10
N ASP A 809 -9.93 8.19 -25.13
CA ASP A 809 -9.99 7.77 -23.73
C ASP A 809 -11.45 7.84 -23.22
N PRO A 810 -12.12 6.69 -22.97
CA PRO A 810 -13.53 6.69 -22.60
C PRO A 810 -13.75 7.28 -21.21
N TYR A 811 -12.69 7.39 -20.41
CA TYR A 811 -12.74 7.89 -19.03
C TYR A 811 -12.44 9.39 -18.95
N ALA A 812 -12.27 10.07 -20.09
CA ALA A 812 -12.01 11.51 -20.10
C ALA A 812 -13.15 12.28 -19.38
N PRO A 813 -12.81 13.36 -18.65
CA PRO A 813 -13.83 14.18 -17.98
C PRO A 813 -14.68 14.96 -18.99
N TYR A 814 -14.13 15.28 -20.17
CA TYR A 814 -14.83 15.97 -21.25
C TYR A 814 -15.00 15.04 -22.46
N LEU A 815 -16.20 15.05 -23.04
CA LEU A 815 -16.46 14.38 -24.31
C LEU A 815 -15.72 15.12 -25.42
N THR A 816 -14.96 14.38 -26.24
CA THR A 816 -14.34 14.96 -27.43
C THR A 816 -15.43 15.28 -28.46
N PRO A 817 -15.39 16.43 -29.14
CA PRO A 817 -16.40 16.79 -30.15
C PRO A 817 -16.56 15.76 -31.28
N SER A 818 -15.52 14.97 -31.57
CA SER A 818 -15.57 13.88 -32.56
C SER A 818 -16.32 12.63 -32.08
N ALA A 819 -16.63 12.49 -30.79
CA ALA A 819 -17.38 11.35 -30.25
C ALA A 819 -18.89 11.41 -30.53
N VAL A 820 -19.42 12.59 -30.87
CA VAL A 820 -20.87 12.84 -31.08
C VAL A 820 -21.45 12.05 -32.29
N GLY A 821 -20.61 11.41 -33.10
CA GLY A 821 -21.03 10.58 -34.24
C GLY A 821 -20.72 9.07 -34.13
N ALA A 822 -20.14 8.58 -33.04
CA ALA A 822 -19.63 7.20 -32.92
C ALA A 822 -20.39 6.32 -31.91
N ASP A 823 -21.50 6.83 -31.35
CA ASP A 823 -22.10 6.32 -30.11
C ASP A 823 -22.88 4.99 -30.22
N GLU A 824 -22.91 4.35 -31.39
CA GLU A 824 -23.49 2.99 -31.53
C GLU A 824 -22.49 1.92 -32.00
N SER A 825 -21.30 2.28 -32.49
CA SER A 825 -20.41 1.29 -33.14
C SER A 825 -19.09 1.01 -32.42
N ALA A 826 -18.61 1.92 -31.57
CA ALA A 826 -17.31 1.76 -30.91
C ALA A 826 -17.31 0.69 -29.80
N TYR A 827 -18.45 0.47 -29.13
CA TYR A 827 -18.56 -0.53 -28.06
C TYR A 827 -18.84 -1.96 -28.57
N ALA A 828 -19.28 -2.12 -29.81
CA ALA A 828 -19.57 -3.43 -30.42
C ALA A 828 -18.36 -4.04 -31.15
N ASN A 829 -17.48 -3.22 -31.72
CA ASN A 829 -16.39 -3.68 -32.61
C ASN A 829 -15.14 -4.25 -31.91
N ALA A 830 -15.17 -4.43 -30.59
CA ALA A 830 -14.10 -5.15 -29.87
C ALA A 830 -14.23 -6.68 -29.95
N TYR A 831 -15.27 -7.21 -30.60
CA TYR A 831 -15.49 -8.64 -30.84
C TYR A 831 -15.86 -8.89 -32.30
N GLY A 832 -14.86 -9.02 -33.17
CA GLY A 832 -15.07 -9.41 -34.55
C GLY A 832 -13.76 -9.58 -35.31
N ASP A 833 -13.32 -10.81 -35.44
CA ASP A 833 -12.21 -11.20 -36.32
C ASP A 833 -12.76 -11.31 -37.74
N GLN A 834 -12.54 -10.31 -38.60
CA GLN A 834 -12.72 -10.44 -40.05
C GLN A 834 -11.90 -9.39 -40.82
N ALA A 835 -11.02 -9.88 -41.68
CA ALA A 835 -10.23 -9.08 -42.62
C ALA A 835 -11.11 -8.43 -43.71
N PRO A 836 -10.72 -7.27 -44.28
CA PRO A 836 -11.55 -6.57 -45.25
C PRO A 836 -11.32 -7.12 -46.66
N LEU A 837 -12.41 -7.54 -47.31
CA LEU A 837 -12.47 -7.68 -48.77
C LEU A 837 -13.38 -6.60 -49.37
N VAL A 838 -12.87 -6.04 -50.45
CA VAL A 838 -13.34 -4.88 -51.20
C VAL A 838 -14.61 -5.19 -52.00
N GLY A 839 -15.56 -4.24 -52.01
CA GLY A 839 -16.08 -3.74 -53.28
C GLY A 839 -17.56 -3.92 -53.62
N ARG A 840 -18.25 -2.78 -53.64
CA ARG A 840 -19.27 -2.32 -54.62
C ARG A 840 -20.59 -3.10 -54.76
N GLY A 841 -21.69 -2.39 -54.53
CA GLY A 841 -23.00 -2.72 -55.11
C GLY A 841 -24.15 -2.00 -54.40
N SER A 842 -24.72 -1.00 -55.06
CA SER A 842 -25.79 -0.11 -54.59
C SER A 842 -27.22 -0.71 -54.66
N SER A 843 -28.05 -0.27 -53.73
CA SER A 843 -29.49 0.09 -53.84
C SER A 843 -30.59 -0.96 -54.13
N PHE A 844 -31.67 -0.82 -53.34
CA PHE A 844 -33.12 -1.05 -53.57
C PHE A 844 -33.85 -2.15 -52.76
N HIS A 845 -34.73 -1.63 -51.88
CA HIS A 845 -36.15 -1.93 -51.63
C HIS A 845 -36.71 -3.32 -51.25
N ARG A 846 -37.60 -3.23 -50.23
CA ARG A 846 -38.91 -3.92 -50.03
C ARG A 846 -38.86 -5.39 -49.62
N GLU A 847 -39.83 -5.98 -48.92
CA GLU A 847 -40.94 -5.63 -48.02
C GLU A 847 -41.58 -7.00 -47.72
N TYR A 848 -42.10 -7.21 -46.50
CA TYR A 848 -43.09 -8.22 -46.08
C TYR A 848 -42.76 -9.73 -45.94
N ASP A 849 -43.22 -10.22 -44.77
CA ASP A 849 -43.92 -11.48 -44.46
C ASP A 849 -43.14 -12.80 -44.38
N GLU A 850 -43.10 -13.41 -43.17
CA GLU A 850 -43.98 -14.52 -42.69
C GLU A 850 -43.49 -15.85 -43.30
N GLU A 851 -43.37 -17.01 -42.66
CA GLU A 851 -43.79 -17.60 -41.40
C GLU A 851 -43.10 -18.99 -41.40
N TYR A 852 -42.78 -19.56 -40.21
CA TYR A 852 -42.56 -20.99 -39.88
C TYR A 852 -41.89 -21.95 -40.89
N ASP A 853 -40.84 -22.67 -40.46
CA ASP A 853 -41.05 -24.10 -40.14
C ASP A 853 -39.87 -24.83 -39.48
N GLU A 854 -40.27 -25.89 -38.79
CA GLU A 854 -39.54 -26.84 -37.97
C GLU A 854 -38.44 -27.68 -38.66
N ALA A 855 -37.37 -27.89 -37.88
CA ALA A 855 -36.62 -29.13 -37.61
C ALA A 855 -36.68 -30.33 -38.60
N LYS A 856 -35.49 -30.79 -39.03
CA LYS A 856 -34.97 -32.20 -38.98
C LYS A 856 -33.62 -32.32 -39.72
N THR A 857 -32.51 -32.56 -39.00
CA THR A 857 -31.78 -33.83 -38.76
C THR A 857 -30.94 -34.42 -39.91
N VAL A 858 -29.84 -35.10 -39.50
CA VAL A 858 -29.00 -36.11 -40.20
C VAL A 858 -27.78 -35.51 -40.93
N GLN A 859 -26.53 -35.57 -40.43
CA GLN A 859 -25.61 -36.66 -40.05
C GLN A 859 -24.87 -37.33 -41.23
N SER A 860 -23.53 -37.44 -41.11
CA SER A 860 -22.53 -38.28 -41.82
C SER A 860 -22.29 -38.02 -43.32
N ASP A 861 -21.10 -38.14 -43.92
CA ASP A 861 -19.76 -38.58 -43.49
C ASP A 861 -18.72 -38.22 -44.57
N GLU A 862 -17.44 -38.22 -44.17
CA GLU A 862 -16.20 -38.54 -44.94
C GLU A 862 -15.80 -37.75 -46.21
N PHE A 863 -14.59 -37.15 -46.20
CA PHE A 863 -13.44 -37.72 -46.94
C PHE A 863 -12.12 -36.97 -46.61
N ASP A 864 -11.08 -37.75 -46.35
CA ASP A 864 -9.74 -37.36 -45.91
C ASP A 864 -8.81 -37.01 -47.10
N GLY A 865 -7.82 -36.13 -46.89
CA GLY A 865 -6.94 -35.65 -47.96
C GLY A 865 -5.71 -34.87 -47.47
N ARG A 866 -4.73 -35.59 -46.90
CA ARG A 866 -3.42 -35.06 -46.49
C ARG A 866 -2.41 -34.92 -47.66
N SER A 867 -1.68 -33.80 -47.70
CA SER A 867 -0.27 -33.68 -48.14
C SER A 867 0.32 -32.37 -47.58
N ARG A 868 1.23 -32.35 -46.60
CA ARG A 868 2.72 -32.52 -46.61
C ARG A 868 3.48 -31.57 -47.55
N LEU A 869 3.97 -30.43 -47.00
CA LEU A 869 5.33 -29.86 -47.13
C LEU A 869 5.34 -28.35 -46.78
N THR A 870 5.66 -28.01 -45.53
CA THR A 870 6.58 -26.93 -45.09
C THR A 870 6.72 -26.99 -43.57
N SER A 871 7.92 -26.66 -43.11
CA SER A 871 8.50 -26.84 -41.78
C SER A 871 8.13 -25.77 -40.76
N ASP A 872 8.19 -26.16 -39.49
CA ASP A 872 8.32 -25.35 -38.27
C ASP A 872 7.30 -24.23 -38.02
N ARG A 873 6.30 -24.55 -37.19
CA ARG A 873 5.59 -23.58 -36.37
C ARG A 873 5.25 -24.19 -35.01
N ASP A 874 5.77 -23.53 -33.97
CA ASP A 874 5.26 -23.59 -32.59
C ASP A 874 3.75 -23.31 -32.59
N ASP A 875 2.94 -24.32 -32.34
CA ASP A 875 1.51 -24.15 -32.08
C ASP A 875 1.28 -23.85 -30.59
N SER A 876 1.37 -22.56 -30.28
CA SER A 876 0.59 -21.92 -29.23
C SER A 876 -0.90 -22.17 -29.49
N ASN A 877 -1.50 -23.15 -28.81
CA ASN A 877 -2.93 -23.37 -28.90
C ASN A 877 -3.67 -22.59 -27.81
N SER A 878 -4.17 -21.43 -28.24
CA SER A 878 -5.32 -20.73 -27.68
C SER A 878 -6.54 -21.65 -27.64
N ASN A 879 -7.09 -21.89 -26.46
CA ASN A 879 -8.53 -22.09 -26.25
C ASN A 879 -8.82 -22.03 -24.74
N TYR A 880 -9.07 -20.82 -24.24
CA TYR A 880 -9.73 -20.61 -22.96
C TYR A 880 -11.16 -20.18 -23.27
N GLY A 881 -12.11 -21.06 -22.94
CA GLY A 881 -13.54 -20.83 -23.09
C GLY A 881 -13.98 -19.58 -22.32
N THR A 882 -14.68 -18.74 -23.05
CA THR A 882 -15.16 -17.42 -22.66
C THR A 882 -16.42 -17.57 -21.81
N GLU A 883 -16.34 -17.36 -20.50
CA GLU A 883 -17.44 -16.67 -19.82
C GLU A 883 -17.26 -15.18 -20.07
N SER A 884 -17.71 -14.74 -21.24
CA SER A 884 -17.79 -13.33 -21.60
C SER A 884 -18.81 -12.65 -20.71
N TYR A 885 -18.37 -12.09 -19.57
CA TYR A 885 -19.15 -11.10 -18.83
C TYR A 885 -19.46 -9.93 -19.76
N ALA A 886 -20.71 -9.78 -20.18
CA ALA A 886 -21.18 -8.55 -20.81
C ALA A 886 -21.57 -7.57 -19.69
N PRO A 887 -21.00 -6.36 -19.64
CA PRO A 887 -21.35 -5.33 -18.66
C PRO A 887 -22.85 -5.02 -18.55
N SER A 888 -23.60 -5.29 -19.63
CA SER A 888 -25.07 -5.20 -19.72
C SER A 888 -25.85 -6.35 -19.04
N ARG A 889 -25.20 -7.46 -18.65
CA ARG A 889 -25.86 -8.59 -17.99
C ARG A 889 -25.81 -8.44 -16.47
N ASN A 890 -26.94 -8.70 -15.81
CA ASN A 890 -27.07 -8.62 -14.34
C ASN A 890 -25.93 -9.36 -13.61
N MET A 891 -25.26 -8.64 -12.70
CA MET A 891 -24.16 -9.15 -11.87
C MET A 891 -24.56 -10.30 -10.93
N PHE A 892 -25.83 -10.38 -10.52
CA PHE A 892 -26.34 -11.32 -9.50
C PHE A 892 -27.07 -12.55 -10.05
N HIS A 893 -27.12 -12.73 -11.38
CA HIS A 893 -27.92 -13.81 -12.01
C HIS A 893 -27.59 -15.25 -11.55
N ASN A 894 -26.40 -15.49 -10.99
CA ASN A 894 -26.01 -16.80 -10.45
C ASN A 894 -26.20 -16.94 -8.93
N ALA A 895 -26.54 -15.86 -8.22
CA ALA A 895 -26.73 -15.89 -6.76
C ALA A 895 -28.00 -16.65 -6.37
N ASP A 896 -29.08 -16.53 -7.17
CA ASP A 896 -30.37 -17.17 -6.88
C ASP A 896 -30.37 -18.69 -7.10
N LYS A 897 -29.37 -19.24 -7.81
CA LYS A 897 -29.26 -20.69 -8.06
C LYS A 897 -28.60 -21.47 -6.92
N GLU A 898 -28.00 -20.79 -5.94
CA GLU A 898 -27.40 -21.45 -4.76
C GLU A 898 -28.36 -21.57 -3.56
N GLY A 899 -29.60 -21.07 -3.67
CA GLY A 899 -30.65 -21.21 -2.64
C GLY A 899 -31.30 -22.59 -2.53
N LEU A 900 -30.93 -23.55 -3.39
CA LEU A 900 -31.32 -24.95 -3.29
C LEU A 900 -30.14 -25.74 -2.74
N MET A 901 -30.27 -26.15 -1.47
CA MET A 901 -29.39 -27.06 -0.74
C MET A 901 -28.62 -28.03 -1.67
N PRO A 902 -27.29 -28.13 -1.59
CA PRO A 902 -26.58 -29.16 -2.34
C PRO A 902 -27.02 -30.51 -1.77
N LYS A 903 -27.82 -31.22 -2.56
CA LYS A 903 -28.17 -32.62 -2.30
C LYS A 903 -26.85 -33.39 -2.24
N GLU A 904 -26.58 -34.06 -1.12
CA GLU A 904 -25.40 -34.89 -0.93
C GLU A 904 -25.21 -35.82 -2.14
N THR A 905 -24.11 -35.63 -2.87
CA THR A 905 -23.76 -36.47 -4.02
C THR A 905 -22.93 -37.66 -3.53
N LEU A 906 -23.42 -38.86 -3.88
CA LEU A 906 -22.73 -40.13 -3.65
C LEU A 906 -21.37 -40.17 -4.38
N PRO A 907 -20.37 -40.88 -3.84
CA PRO A 907 -19.05 -40.94 -4.43
C PRO A 907 -19.05 -41.76 -5.73
N GLY A 908 -18.94 -41.09 -6.89
CA GLY A 908 -18.66 -41.80 -8.15
C GLY A 908 -19.11 -41.18 -9.48
N GLU A 909 -19.85 -40.07 -9.53
CA GLU A 909 -20.25 -39.47 -10.81
C GLU A 909 -19.29 -38.38 -11.30
N ILE A 910 -19.02 -38.43 -12.61
CA ILE A 910 -18.05 -37.62 -13.34
C ILE A 910 -18.75 -36.33 -13.79
N LEU A 911 -18.29 -35.18 -13.30
CA LEU A 911 -18.60 -33.86 -13.86
C LEU A 911 -17.55 -33.50 -14.91
N GLU A 912 -17.95 -33.44 -16.17
CA GLU A 912 -17.16 -32.87 -17.26
C GLU A 912 -17.19 -31.34 -17.18
N GLY A 913 -16.03 -30.69 -17.05
CA GLY A 913 -15.96 -29.22 -17.10
C GLY A 913 -14.78 -28.53 -16.42
N GLU A 914 -13.91 -29.21 -15.66
CA GLU A 914 -12.75 -28.53 -15.04
C GLU A 914 -11.51 -28.54 -15.95
N THR A 915 -11.28 -27.42 -16.63
CA THR A 915 -9.98 -27.10 -17.24
C THR A 915 -8.99 -26.62 -16.17
N THR A 916 -7.89 -27.34 -16.04
CA THR A 916 -6.78 -27.10 -15.13
C THR A 916 -6.12 -25.74 -15.35
N GLU A 917 -6.08 -24.91 -14.31
CA GLU A 917 -5.31 -23.66 -14.28
C GLU A 917 -3.80 -24.00 -14.26
N ILE A 918 -3.08 -23.72 -15.36
CA ILE A 918 -1.62 -23.86 -15.37
C ILE A 918 -1.03 -22.64 -14.64
N VAL A 919 -0.96 -22.75 -13.32
CA VAL A 919 -0.26 -21.79 -12.46
C VAL A 919 1.24 -21.89 -12.77
N LYS A 920 1.91 -20.74 -12.94
CA LYS A 920 3.37 -20.68 -13.04
C LYS A 920 3.98 -21.23 -11.75
N GLU A 921 4.55 -22.42 -11.81
CA GLU A 921 5.04 -23.10 -10.61
C GLU A 921 6.22 -22.35 -10.00
N SER A 922 6.09 -21.96 -8.73
CA SER A 922 7.18 -21.36 -7.96
C SER A 922 8.34 -22.34 -7.79
N SER A 923 9.54 -21.82 -7.52
CA SER A 923 10.72 -22.65 -7.19
C SER A 923 10.44 -23.58 -6.00
N ALA A 924 9.63 -23.14 -5.03
CA ALA A 924 9.15 -23.95 -3.91
C ALA A 924 8.26 -25.10 -4.37
N ARG A 925 7.33 -24.85 -5.32
CA ARG A 925 6.48 -25.91 -5.89
C ARG A 925 7.30 -26.97 -6.61
N ARG A 926 8.32 -26.58 -7.39
CA ARG A 926 9.23 -27.55 -8.05
C ARG A 926 9.98 -28.43 -7.05
N ARG A 927 10.48 -27.85 -5.95
CA ARG A 927 11.14 -28.59 -4.86
C ARG A 927 10.18 -29.53 -4.14
N TRP A 928 8.95 -29.07 -3.87
CA TRP A 928 7.91 -29.88 -3.25
C TRP A 928 7.48 -31.06 -4.13
N VAL A 929 7.29 -30.82 -5.43
CA VAL A 929 6.98 -31.88 -6.40
C VAL A 929 8.13 -32.90 -6.44
N MET A 930 9.39 -32.45 -6.50
CA MET A 930 10.57 -33.33 -6.39
C MET A 930 10.53 -34.19 -5.12
N LEU A 931 10.23 -33.60 -3.96
CA LEU A 931 10.12 -34.33 -2.69
C LEU A 931 8.97 -35.35 -2.70
N CYS A 932 7.81 -34.98 -3.25
CA CYS A 932 6.68 -35.91 -3.39
C CYS A 932 7.02 -37.10 -4.27
N TRP A 933 7.74 -36.86 -5.37
CA TRP A 933 8.24 -37.92 -6.25
C TRP A 933 9.30 -38.78 -5.57
N MET A 934 10.17 -38.20 -4.74
CA MET A 934 11.14 -38.94 -3.95
C MET A 934 10.47 -39.84 -2.90
N LEU A 935 9.45 -39.35 -2.18
CA LEU A 935 8.74 -40.13 -1.16
C LEU A 935 7.80 -41.20 -1.76
N THR A 936 7.30 -40.98 -2.97
CA THR A 936 6.36 -41.89 -3.64
C THR A 936 6.96 -42.66 -4.82
N TRP A 937 8.30 -42.71 -4.91
CA TRP A 937 9.05 -43.27 -6.05
C TRP A 937 8.72 -44.75 -6.33
N TRP A 938 8.43 -45.53 -5.29
CA TRP A 938 8.07 -46.95 -5.35
C TRP A 938 6.69 -47.25 -5.96
N ILE A 939 5.86 -46.23 -6.22
CA ILE A 939 4.53 -46.39 -6.82
C ILE A 939 4.58 -45.79 -8.22
N PRO A 940 4.77 -46.59 -9.27
CA PRO A 940 4.93 -46.07 -10.62
C PRO A 940 3.58 -45.61 -11.20
N SER A 941 3.61 -44.58 -12.04
CA SER A 941 2.40 -43.96 -12.62
C SER A 941 1.46 -44.90 -13.42
N PRO A 942 1.92 -46.02 -14.04
CA PRO A 942 1.05 -47.04 -14.62
C PRO A 942 0.20 -47.77 -13.58
N PHE A 943 0.73 -48.00 -12.37
CA PHE A 943 0.00 -48.65 -11.29
C PHE A 943 -1.21 -47.82 -10.83
N LEU A 944 -1.01 -46.51 -10.66
CA LEU A 944 -2.09 -45.56 -10.34
C LEU A 944 -3.13 -45.45 -11.47
N LYS A 945 -2.70 -45.60 -12.73
CA LYS A 945 -3.57 -45.54 -13.90
C LYS A 945 -4.44 -46.80 -14.05
N TRP A 946 -3.88 -47.98 -13.82
CA TRP A 946 -4.59 -49.26 -13.99
C TRP A 946 -5.37 -49.70 -12.75
N PHE A 947 -4.72 -49.73 -11.58
CA PHE A 947 -5.36 -50.19 -10.35
C PHE A 947 -6.12 -49.07 -9.63
N GLY A 948 -5.62 -47.84 -9.68
CA GLY A 948 -6.26 -46.69 -9.03
C GLY A 948 -7.36 -46.01 -9.85
N ARG A 949 -7.60 -46.43 -11.11
CA ARG A 949 -8.50 -45.77 -12.08
C ARG A 949 -8.25 -44.26 -12.28
N MET A 950 -7.07 -43.76 -11.88
CA MET A 950 -6.70 -42.34 -12.01
C MET A 950 -6.09 -42.07 -13.38
N LYS A 951 -6.96 -41.78 -14.37
CA LYS A 951 -6.54 -41.59 -15.78
C LYS A 951 -5.84 -40.26 -16.03
N ARG A 952 -6.17 -39.19 -15.29
CA ARG A 952 -5.58 -37.85 -15.45
C ARG A 952 -4.26 -37.70 -14.70
N GLU A 953 -3.38 -36.83 -15.18
CA GLU A 953 -2.04 -36.63 -14.62
C GLU A 953 -2.04 -35.77 -13.34
N ASP A 954 -2.86 -34.73 -13.31
CA ASP A 954 -3.09 -33.86 -12.14
C ASP A 954 -3.68 -34.64 -10.95
N VAL A 955 -4.62 -35.55 -11.18
CA VAL A 955 -5.19 -36.41 -10.14
C VAL A 955 -4.14 -37.34 -9.54
N ARG A 956 -3.25 -37.89 -10.38
CA ARG A 956 -2.13 -38.72 -9.90
C ARG A 956 -1.12 -37.90 -9.12
N GLN A 957 -0.85 -36.66 -9.54
CA GLN A 957 0.05 -35.76 -8.83
C GLN A 957 -0.53 -35.33 -7.47
N ALA A 958 -1.81 -34.96 -7.42
CA ALA A 958 -2.51 -34.64 -6.17
C ALA A 958 -2.57 -35.84 -5.20
N TRP A 959 -2.73 -37.06 -5.73
CA TRP A 959 -2.66 -38.27 -4.94
C TRP A 959 -1.27 -38.49 -4.31
N ARG A 960 -0.21 -38.28 -5.10
CA ARG A 960 1.18 -38.38 -4.60
C ARG A 960 1.46 -37.33 -3.52
N GLU A 961 0.99 -36.11 -3.70
CA GLU A 961 1.12 -35.03 -2.73
C GLU A 961 0.40 -35.35 -1.41
N LYS A 962 -0.82 -35.88 -1.47
CA LYS A 962 -1.57 -36.31 -0.28
C LYS A 962 -0.90 -37.47 0.44
N LEU A 963 -0.35 -38.45 -0.28
CA LEU A 963 0.36 -39.57 0.33
C LEU A 963 1.68 -39.12 0.98
N ALA A 964 2.44 -38.26 0.30
CA ALA A 964 3.68 -37.70 0.83
C ALA A 964 3.43 -36.89 2.12
N LEU A 965 2.37 -36.06 2.14
CA LEU A 965 1.94 -35.36 3.36
C LEU A 965 1.62 -36.33 4.50
N ASN A 966 0.88 -37.41 4.21
CA ASN A 966 0.53 -38.40 5.22
C ASN A 966 1.78 -39.10 5.80
N MET A 967 2.74 -39.46 4.95
CA MET A 967 4.01 -40.04 5.39
C MET A 967 4.83 -39.09 6.28
N VAL A 968 4.84 -37.79 5.94
CA VAL A 968 5.51 -36.77 6.75
C VAL A 968 4.79 -36.59 8.10
N ILE A 969 3.46 -36.57 8.11
CA ILE A 969 2.67 -36.50 9.35
C ILE A 969 2.97 -37.71 10.23
N TRP A 970 2.97 -38.93 9.68
CA TRP A 970 3.33 -40.13 10.44
C TRP A 970 4.73 -40.08 11.01
N LEU A 971 5.71 -39.57 10.25
CA LEU A 971 7.08 -39.41 10.73
C LEU A 971 7.14 -38.40 11.89
N ILE A 972 6.47 -37.26 11.77
CA ILE A 972 6.44 -36.24 12.83
C ILE A 972 5.70 -36.78 14.07
N CYS A 973 4.58 -37.48 13.90
CA CYS A 973 3.89 -38.15 15.00
C CYS A 973 4.78 -39.22 15.66
N ALA A 974 5.53 -40.00 14.89
CA ALA A 974 6.46 -40.99 15.42
C ALA A 974 7.62 -40.31 16.19
N CYS A 975 8.15 -39.21 15.67
CA CYS A 975 9.15 -38.40 16.38
C CYS A 975 8.59 -37.79 17.67
N ALA A 976 7.35 -37.29 17.65
CA ALA A 976 6.69 -36.77 18.84
C ALA A 976 6.48 -37.87 19.88
N VAL A 977 6.02 -39.06 19.47
CA VAL A 977 5.91 -40.23 20.37
C VAL A 977 7.28 -40.63 20.90
N PHE A 978 8.32 -40.61 20.07
CA PHE A 978 9.68 -40.90 20.53
C PHE A 978 10.15 -39.87 21.57
N VAL A 979 9.94 -38.57 21.35
CA VAL A 979 10.30 -37.51 22.31
C VAL A 979 9.51 -37.64 23.62
N ILE A 980 8.21 -37.92 23.53
CA ILE A 980 7.32 -37.97 24.70
C ILE A 980 7.55 -39.26 25.52
N ALA A 981 7.62 -40.41 24.85
CA ALA A 981 7.57 -41.72 25.52
C ALA A 981 8.95 -42.39 25.68
N VAL A 982 9.90 -42.11 24.77
CA VAL A 982 11.15 -42.87 24.70
C VAL A 982 12.35 -42.02 25.14
N LEU A 983 12.42 -40.76 24.68
CA LEU A 983 13.55 -39.88 24.94
C LEU A 983 13.70 -39.56 26.44
N GLY A 984 12.58 -39.40 27.16
CA GLY A 984 12.60 -39.20 28.61
C GLY A 984 13.25 -40.36 29.38
N LEU A 985 13.01 -41.62 28.95
CA LEU A 985 13.60 -42.82 29.55
C LEU A 985 15.08 -43.00 29.19
N VAL A 986 15.51 -42.46 28.04
CA VAL A 986 16.91 -42.50 27.59
C VAL A 986 17.75 -41.42 28.26
N ILE A 987 17.17 -40.24 28.54
CA ILE A 987 17.91 -39.09 29.09
C ILE A 987 17.96 -39.10 30.63
N CYS A 988 16.93 -39.62 31.33
CA CYS A 988 16.83 -39.51 32.78
C CYS A 988 16.54 -40.88 33.42
N PRO A 989 17.52 -41.53 34.11
CA PRO A 989 17.23 -42.73 34.87
C PRO A 989 16.28 -42.42 36.04
N THR A 990 15.38 -43.36 36.35
CA THR A 990 14.33 -43.19 37.37
C THR A 990 14.93 -42.87 38.75
N GLN A 991 14.66 -41.68 39.28
CA GLN A 991 14.94 -41.33 40.67
C GLN A 991 13.69 -41.52 41.52
N HIS A 992 13.80 -42.26 42.63
CA HIS A 992 12.72 -42.49 43.58
C HIS A 992 12.68 -41.35 44.61
N VAL A 993 11.88 -40.32 44.36
CA VAL A 993 11.67 -39.19 45.28
C VAL A 993 10.26 -39.30 45.85
N PHE A 994 10.14 -39.24 47.18
CA PHE A 994 8.84 -39.23 47.85
C PHE A 994 8.42 -37.80 48.17
N SER A 995 7.18 -37.43 47.81
CA SER A 995 6.53 -36.24 48.37
C SER A 995 6.19 -36.45 49.85
N THR A 996 5.99 -35.37 50.60
CA THR A 996 5.58 -35.43 52.01
C THR A 996 4.25 -36.17 52.20
N SER A 997 3.33 -36.04 51.24
CA SER A 997 2.06 -36.79 51.22
C SER A 997 2.25 -38.28 50.95
N GLU A 998 3.16 -38.65 50.04
CA GLU A 998 3.46 -40.06 49.78
C GLU A 998 4.18 -40.68 50.96
N LEU A 999 5.14 -39.99 51.59
CA LEU A 999 5.79 -40.46 52.80
C LEU A 999 4.75 -40.71 53.92
N ALA A 1000 3.81 -39.79 54.13
CA ALA A 1000 2.73 -39.96 55.11
C ALA A 1000 1.81 -41.16 54.83
N SER A 1001 1.68 -41.57 53.57
CA SER A 1001 0.94 -42.78 53.19
C SER A 1001 1.67 -44.07 53.60
N HIS A 1002 2.99 -44.00 53.85
CA HIS A 1002 3.83 -45.08 54.37
C HIS A 1002 3.96 -45.04 55.90
N SER A 1003 2.90 -44.64 56.60
CA SER A 1003 2.82 -44.75 58.06
C SER A 1003 2.47 -46.18 58.50
N TYR A 1004 2.78 -46.53 59.76
CA TYR A 1004 2.42 -47.84 60.31
C TYR A 1004 0.91 -48.14 60.26
N GLN A 1005 0.05 -47.11 60.30
CA GLN A 1005 -1.40 -47.28 60.22
C GLN A 1005 -1.89 -47.55 58.79
N ASN A 1006 -1.27 -46.92 57.80
CA ASN A 1006 -1.70 -46.98 56.41
C ASN A 1006 -1.03 -48.12 55.63
N ASN A 1007 0.24 -48.43 55.93
CA ASN A 1007 1.00 -49.49 55.28
C ASN A 1007 1.98 -50.18 56.24
N PRO A 1008 1.51 -51.17 57.05
CA PRO A 1008 2.30 -51.75 58.14
C PRO A 1008 3.51 -52.59 57.69
N ASN A 1009 3.55 -53.02 56.43
CA ASN A 1009 4.64 -53.85 55.90
C ASN A 1009 5.76 -53.04 55.25
N ASN A 1010 5.56 -51.74 55.01
CA ASN A 1010 6.52 -50.91 54.30
C ASN A 1010 6.48 -49.48 54.85
N VAL A 1011 7.05 -49.33 56.05
CA VAL A 1011 6.96 -48.12 56.86
C VAL A 1011 8.19 -47.26 56.64
N TYR A 1012 8.00 -46.04 56.12
CA TYR A 1012 9.10 -45.15 55.79
C TYR A 1012 9.15 -43.95 56.72
N THR A 1013 10.34 -43.46 57.04
CA THR A 1013 10.55 -42.17 57.72
C THR A 1013 11.57 -41.36 56.96
N SER A 1014 11.51 -40.04 57.07
CA SER A 1014 12.58 -39.19 56.53
C SER A 1014 13.47 -38.67 57.65
N ILE A 1015 14.78 -38.68 57.41
CA ILE A 1015 15.77 -38.03 58.27
C ILE A 1015 16.63 -37.14 57.37
N ARG A 1016 16.48 -35.82 57.54
CA ARG A 1016 17.17 -34.73 56.83
C ARG A 1016 17.23 -34.92 55.32
N GLY A 1017 16.09 -35.27 54.72
CA GLY A 1017 15.91 -35.40 53.27
C GLY A 1017 16.16 -36.80 52.70
N GLU A 1018 16.67 -37.75 53.49
CA GLU A 1018 16.79 -39.16 53.10
C GLU A 1018 15.64 -39.99 53.66
N VAL A 1019 15.11 -40.93 52.87
CA VAL A 1019 13.99 -41.80 53.25
C VAL A 1019 14.52 -43.18 53.63
N PHE A 1020 14.16 -43.65 54.81
CA PHE A 1020 14.61 -44.92 55.39
C PHE A 1020 13.46 -45.86 55.65
N ASP A 1021 13.72 -47.17 55.46
CA ASP A 1021 12.78 -48.24 55.80
C ASP A 1021 12.85 -48.61 57.29
N LEU A 1022 11.88 -48.12 58.05
CA LEU A 1022 11.74 -48.40 59.46
C LEU A 1022 11.34 -49.84 59.74
N THR A 1023 10.75 -50.58 58.80
CA THR A 1023 10.33 -51.96 59.02
C THR A 1023 11.55 -52.86 59.27
N ALA A 1024 12.63 -52.68 58.51
CA ALA A 1024 13.88 -53.38 58.72
C ALA A 1024 14.66 -52.85 59.95
N VAL A 1025 14.69 -51.52 60.11
CA VAL A 1025 15.45 -50.86 61.19
C VAL A 1025 14.85 -51.16 62.57
N ALA A 1026 13.53 -51.18 62.72
CA ALA A 1026 12.88 -51.47 64.00
C ALA A 1026 13.22 -52.87 64.53
N ALA A 1027 13.30 -53.87 63.63
CA ALA A 1027 13.68 -55.23 64.00
C ALA A 1027 15.14 -55.34 64.47
N THR A 1028 16.05 -54.59 63.83
CA THR A 1028 17.47 -54.52 64.23
C THR A 1028 17.64 -53.73 65.53
N HIS A 1029 16.94 -52.60 65.67
CA HIS A 1029 16.96 -51.77 66.87
C HIS A 1029 16.53 -52.57 68.12
N GLN A 1030 15.49 -53.41 68.01
CA GLN A 1030 15.06 -54.27 69.13
C GLN A 1030 16.11 -55.31 69.53
N ARG A 1031 16.95 -55.79 68.61
CA ARG A 1031 18.03 -56.74 68.94
C ARG A 1031 19.20 -56.06 69.64
N VAL A 1032 19.53 -54.84 69.25
CA VAL A 1032 20.68 -54.08 69.79
C VAL A 1032 20.29 -53.35 71.09
N VAL A 1033 19.07 -52.82 71.16
CA VAL A 1033 18.53 -52.07 72.30
C VAL A 1033 17.19 -52.70 72.69
N SER A 1034 17.25 -53.80 73.46
CA SER A 1034 16.08 -54.63 73.82
C SER A 1034 15.07 -53.96 74.75
N VAL A 1035 15.35 -52.74 75.21
CA VAL A 1035 14.51 -51.98 76.15
C VAL A 1035 13.39 -51.21 75.42
N VAL A 1036 13.55 -50.92 74.12
CA VAL A 1036 12.57 -50.16 73.32
C VAL A 1036 11.77 -51.12 72.43
N SER A 1037 10.45 -51.03 72.46
CA SER A 1037 9.59 -51.90 71.65
C SER A 1037 9.61 -51.51 70.17
N THR A 1038 9.53 -52.48 69.26
CA THR A 1038 9.38 -52.25 67.81
C THR A 1038 8.20 -51.36 67.46
N LYS A 1039 7.11 -51.49 68.20
CA LYS A 1039 5.90 -50.69 68.01
C LYS A 1039 6.15 -49.19 68.25
N SER A 1040 7.02 -48.84 69.19
CA SER A 1040 7.37 -47.45 69.49
C SER A 1040 8.22 -46.83 68.37
N VAL A 1041 9.12 -47.61 67.75
CA VAL A 1041 9.95 -47.14 66.64
C VAL A 1041 9.12 -46.93 65.37
N LEU A 1042 8.18 -47.84 65.09
CA LEU A 1042 7.31 -47.76 63.90
C LEU A 1042 6.30 -46.61 63.94
N GLN A 1043 6.05 -45.99 65.11
CA GLN A 1043 5.18 -44.81 65.22
C GLN A 1043 5.72 -43.58 64.49
N TYR A 1044 7.03 -43.52 64.27
CA TYR A 1044 7.69 -42.47 63.49
C TYR A 1044 7.56 -42.69 61.96
N GLY A 1045 6.85 -43.73 61.55
CA GLY A 1045 6.49 -43.98 60.17
C GLY A 1045 5.57 -42.90 59.59
N GLY A 1046 5.93 -42.40 58.41
CA GLY A 1046 5.20 -41.41 57.64
C GLY A 1046 5.44 -39.96 58.05
N MET A 1047 6.42 -39.69 58.91
CA MET A 1047 6.81 -38.34 59.32
C MET A 1047 8.32 -38.14 59.24
N ALA A 1048 8.76 -36.88 59.34
CA ALA A 1048 10.17 -36.53 59.43
C ALA A 1048 10.67 -36.69 60.88
N SER A 1049 11.71 -37.49 61.07
CA SER A 1049 12.28 -37.85 62.38
C SER A 1049 13.56 -37.06 62.72
N ASP A 1050 13.76 -35.91 62.06
CA ASP A 1050 14.97 -35.07 62.18
C ASP A 1050 15.28 -34.68 63.63
N ALA A 1051 14.24 -34.45 64.43
CA ALA A 1051 14.33 -33.98 65.80
C ALA A 1051 14.80 -35.06 66.79
N ILE A 1052 14.78 -36.34 66.41
CA ILE A 1052 15.26 -37.46 67.25
C ILE A 1052 16.78 -37.56 67.21
N PHE A 1053 17.42 -37.14 66.11
CA PHE A 1053 18.86 -37.24 65.89
C PHE A 1053 19.51 -35.86 65.93
N PRO A 1054 19.85 -35.34 67.12
CA PRO A 1054 20.51 -34.06 67.23
C PRO A 1054 21.95 -34.16 66.70
N VAL A 1055 22.29 -33.27 65.77
CA VAL A 1055 23.60 -33.28 65.11
C VAL A 1055 24.44 -32.12 65.60
N GLN A 1056 25.72 -32.37 65.87
CA GLN A 1056 26.66 -31.29 66.14
C GLN A 1056 27.00 -30.57 64.82
N VAL A 1057 26.76 -29.26 64.75
CA VAL A 1057 27.01 -28.47 63.54
C VAL A 1057 28.47 -28.59 63.09
N SER A 1058 29.43 -28.65 64.02
CA SER A 1058 30.84 -28.84 63.69
C SER A 1058 31.17 -30.21 63.08
N ALA A 1059 30.34 -31.24 63.29
CA ALA A 1059 30.50 -32.56 62.66
C ALA A 1059 29.94 -32.60 61.23
N LEU A 1060 29.15 -31.59 60.83
CA LEU A 1060 28.62 -31.44 59.47
C LEU A 1060 29.49 -30.54 58.59
N CYS A 1061 30.51 -29.90 59.16
CA CYS A 1061 31.44 -29.03 58.45
C CYS A 1061 32.68 -29.81 58.00
N ASN A 1062 32.92 -29.89 56.68
CA ASN A 1062 34.16 -30.43 56.11
C ASN A 1062 35.30 -29.38 56.17
N GLY A 1063 35.75 -29.06 57.39
CA GLY A 1063 36.79 -28.06 57.65
C GLY A 1063 36.28 -26.61 57.65
N VAL A 1064 37.20 -25.66 57.87
CA VAL A 1064 36.88 -24.25 58.14
C VAL A 1064 36.30 -23.50 56.92
N SER A 1065 36.52 -24.02 55.72
CA SER A 1065 36.00 -23.48 54.45
C SER A 1065 35.01 -24.42 53.74
N GLY A 1066 34.56 -25.50 54.40
CA GLY A 1066 33.63 -26.46 53.83
C GLY A 1066 32.19 -25.95 53.87
N SER A 1067 31.38 -26.31 52.86
CA SER A 1067 29.94 -26.04 52.86
C SER A 1067 29.20 -27.10 53.68
N VAL A 1068 28.22 -26.66 54.47
CA VAL A 1068 27.27 -27.57 55.14
C VAL A 1068 26.23 -28.01 54.12
N SER A 1069 25.82 -29.29 54.18
CA SER A 1069 24.79 -29.84 53.30
C SER A 1069 23.50 -28.98 53.34
N PRO A 1070 22.92 -28.58 52.19
CA PRO A 1070 21.72 -27.74 52.14
C PRO A 1070 20.48 -28.42 52.73
N TRP A 1071 20.53 -29.74 52.97
CA TRP A 1071 19.48 -30.52 53.63
C TRP A 1071 19.51 -30.43 55.15
N VAL A 1072 20.53 -29.77 55.73
CA VAL A 1072 20.59 -29.45 57.16
C VAL A 1072 19.85 -28.13 57.37
N THR A 1073 18.57 -28.23 57.68
CA THR A 1073 17.76 -27.08 58.11
C THR A 1073 18.12 -26.70 59.54
N LEU A 1074 18.57 -25.45 59.73
CA LEU A 1074 18.77 -24.85 61.05
C LEU A 1074 17.48 -24.10 61.41
N ASP A 1075 16.55 -24.81 62.04
CA ASP A 1075 15.34 -24.17 62.56
C ASP A 1075 15.67 -23.45 63.88
N SER A 1076 15.08 -22.27 64.08
CA SER A 1076 15.30 -21.44 65.27
C SER A 1076 14.38 -21.82 66.44
N ALA A 1077 13.41 -22.69 66.20
CA ALA A 1077 12.56 -23.28 67.22
C ALA A 1077 13.23 -24.48 67.91
N ASN A 1078 13.28 -24.48 69.25
CA ASN A 1078 13.83 -25.59 70.03
C ASN A 1078 12.81 -26.75 70.11
N ASN A 1079 12.60 -27.45 69.00
CA ASN A 1079 11.74 -28.63 68.94
C ASN A 1079 12.62 -29.89 69.09
N THR A 1080 12.82 -30.33 70.32
CA THR A 1080 13.55 -31.58 70.61
C THR A 1080 12.53 -32.66 70.95
N ASP A 1081 12.59 -33.77 70.22
CA ASP A 1081 11.78 -34.94 70.57
C ASP A 1081 12.20 -35.42 71.98
N PRO A 1082 11.27 -35.81 72.87
CA PRO A 1082 11.60 -36.28 74.21
C PRO A 1082 12.59 -37.47 74.23
N ASN A 1083 12.64 -38.27 73.16
CA ASN A 1083 13.54 -39.40 73.01
C ASN A 1083 14.90 -39.01 72.42
N ALA A 1084 15.09 -37.77 71.97
CA ALA A 1084 16.37 -37.28 71.44
C ALA A 1084 17.51 -37.37 72.46
N GLN A 1085 17.21 -37.35 73.77
CA GLN A 1085 18.18 -37.53 74.85
C GLN A 1085 18.96 -38.85 74.77
N TYR A 1086 18.39 -39.89 74.14
CA TYR A 1086 19.04 -41.20 73.96
C TYR A 1086 19.96 -41.25 72.72
N HIS A 1087 19.89 -40.21 71.88
CA HIS A 1087 20.61 -40.08 70.62
C HIS A 1087 21.48 -38.80 70.59
N ASP A 1088 21.59 -38.10 71.72
CA ASP A 1088 22.38 -36.88 71.86
C ASP A 1088 23.78 -37.18 72.41
N PHE A 1089 24.74 -37.32 71.50
CA PHE A 1089 26.15 -37.54 71.82
C PHE A 1089 27.01 -36.32 71.43
N ARG A 1090 26.43 -35.12 71.42
CA ARG A 1090 27.15 -33.88 71.09
C ARG A 1090 28.22 -33.56 72.13
N ALA A 1091 29.24 -32.78 71.76
CA ALA A 1091 30.44 -32.52 72.56
C ALA A 1091 30.24 -31.96 73.97
N PHE A 1092 29.08 -31.37 74.27
CA PHE A 1092 28.77 -30.85 75.61
C PHE A 1092 28.11 -31.87 76.55
N THR A 1093 27.82 -33.09 76.07
CA THR A 1093 27.27 -34.19 76.86
C THR A 1093 28.39 -34.97 77.57
N ASN A 1094 28.06 -35.70 78.64
CA ASN A 1094 29.04 -36.51 79.39
C ASN A 1094 29.54 -37.76 78.62
N ASP A 1095 28.97 -38.08 77.44
CA ASP A 1095 29.35 -39.19 76.56
C ASP A 1095 29.40 -38.68 75.10
N SER A 1096 30.41 -37.88 74.76
CA SER A 1096 30.54 -37.29 73.42
C SER A 1096 31.08 -38.30 72.40
N ARG A 1097 30.33 -38.52 71.31
CA ARG A 1097 30.71 -39.42 70.20
C ARG A 1097 30.60 -38.68 68.85
N PRO A 1098 31.72 -38.17 68.31
CA PRO A 1098 31.69 -37.23 67.17
C PRO A 1098 31.18 -37.85 65.87
N ASP A 1099 31.45 -39.13 65.62
CA ASP A 1099 31.12 -39.80 64.35
C ASP A 1099 29.80 -40.60 64.40
N TRP A 1100 29.14 -40.65 65.57
CA TRP A 1100 27.98 -41.52 65.83
C TRP A 1100 26.81 -41.29 64.86
N TYR A 1101 26.53 -40.03 64.51
CA TYR A 1101 25.48 -39.69 63.55
C TYR A 1101 25.78 -40.32 62.19
N PHE A 1102 26.99 -40.08 61.65
CA PHE A 1102 27.36 -40.58 60.32
C PHE A 1102 27.40 -42.12 60.27
N GLU A 1103 27.92 -42.76 61.31
CA GLU A 1103 27.91 -44.22 61.43
C GLU A 1103 26.48 -44.77 61.49
N SER A 1104 25.59 -44.15 62.28
CA SER A 1104 24.19 -44.57 62.41
C SER A 1104 23.43 -44.44 61.09
N MET A 1105 23.65 -43.37 60.31
CA MET A 1105 22.99 -43.21 59.01
C MET A 1105 23.57 -44.16 57.98
N THR A 1106 24.87 -44.46 58.06
CA THR A 1106 25.48 -45.49 57.21
C THR A 1106 24.92 -46.88 57.51
N ILE A 1107 24.57 -47.17 58.77
CA ILE A 1107 23.91 -48.42 59.17
C ILE A 1107 22.43 -48.46 58.75
N MET A 1108 21.75 -47.32 58.73
CA MET A 1108 20.34 -47.24 58.35
C MET A 1108 20.11 -47.27 56.83
N ARG A 1109 21.11 -46.90 56.02
CA ARG A 1109 21.13 -47.10 54.56
C ARG A 1109 21.39 -48.56 54.22
#